data_AF-A0A821DWQ3-F1
#
_entry.id   AF-A0A821DWQ3-F1
#
_cell.length_a   1.000
_cell.length_b   1.000
_cell.length_c   1.000
_cell.angle_alpha   90.00
_cell.angle_beta   90.00
_cell.angle_gamma   90.00
#
_symmetry.space_group_name_H-M   'P 1'
#
loop_
_entity.id
_entity.type
_entity.pdbx_description
1 polymer ?
#
loop_
_entity_poly.entity_id
_entity_poly.type
_entity_poly.pdbx_seq_one_letter_code
_entity_poly.pdbx_strand_id
1 'polypeptide(L)'
;MSNTTCSNQNLNVKHVATLFEEVQNRYIKKLTTIDEKHITTDERHKQKLAVYESYVKDLSIQTRLLLQSLDELENEANQRVALLENKLKKAHASLQQHHSLSDVTKSVSSIESEKWKLNHENLDLKHDLDSLTTFINTAKRTGKWDTKRLQLKTIPLDRIIGISNDDINPTVPLHKEIQYRDERIQVLQAEIEQLRKTKDELIKQTPNRQSSFASFMADDNSKEQNIVLSKKVEDLRAKLVEECQKTETLKMDTRLKTNELRDLQEEYQKNKQHYDEHTHDLSTKLKTITDRHRESTTSLNNDIKLKKQQIEQYTQQIEQILSEKVQLENERNDLQRQCRVKDTITADLEVQIRNLQRELTSNNYPIIPIQPVESTVSKIEYEKLDQELHSTKKRLDGITAELKTKDALINKLEQDLRALKKSHDEQLEQHIETSTNDAEQLHTEIRALKRLCEEKKDQLHKQSLELRTCQEHLIVEQNKNITNEHEHEKLSNIIHLSKEQIEKLEHNLQESKIKNEQYEYTINELTSRINLIETKLIEAMTLIDLRNKTLIDYEQQMDKIKIELIQKHKEILDKQCHIDQLEQNVIDKTAEVAHLTETLETGLVKIHHREKFAEDNASKALHDVKVLQRELRHVSESLTQREHANHALNQQIQQLTNELKIKQDEFQQMQKSLNKQLAIKQEQLLRYDQNLHEVEIKSKYAKEECLIQEKEIARLNNVQEEQENRIKILQQDLLKLQEERKKI
;
A
#
# COMPACT_ATOMS: atom_id res chain seq x y z
N MET A 1 -2.43 -34.16 -31.78
CA MET A 1 -1.33 -34.80 -31.01
C MET A 1 -0.56 -33.67 -30.34
N SER A 2 -1.06 -33.15 -29.20
CA SER A 2 -0.91 -31.71 -28.92
C SER A 2 -0.38 -31.37 -27.52
N ASN A 3 0.14 -32.35 -26.77
CA ASN A 3 0.51 -32.18 -25.35
C ASN A 3 2.02 -31.98 -25.12
N THR A 4 2.85 -31.84 -26.16
CA THR A 4 4.32 -31.83 -26.06
C THR A 4 4.95 -30.46 -25.85
N THR A 5 4.32 -29.36 -26.28
CA THR A 5 4.93 -28.01 -26.27
C THR A 5 5.07 -27.40 -24.87
N CYS A 6 4.10 -27.60 -23.97
CA CYS A 6 4.10 -27.01 -22.62
C CYS A 6 5.25 -27.53 -21.73
N SER A 7 5.82 -28.70 -22.03
CA SER A 7 6.96 -29.27 -21.30
C SER A 7 8.26 -28.48 -21.51
N ASN A 8 8.47 -27.93 -22.70
CA ASN A 8 9.77 -27.39 -23.13
C ASN A 8 10.17 -26.07 -22.43
N GLN A 9 9.21 -25.25 -22.00
CA GLN A 9 9.51 -24.00 -21.29
C GLN A 9 9.99 -24.25 -19.86
N ASN A 10 9.41 -25.25 -19.17
CA ASN A 10 9.85 -25.67 -17.84
C ASN A 10 11.25 -26.33 -17.84
N LEU A 11 11.66 -26.92 -18.97
CA LEU A 11 13.02 -27.44 -19.16
C LEU A 11 14.06 -26.31 -19.22
N ASN A 12 13.75 -25.21 -19.91
CA ASN A 12 14.71 -24.10 -20.09
C ASN A 12 15.07 -23.40 -18.77
N VAL A 13 14.07 -23.09 -17.94
CA VAL A 13 14.30 -22.45 -16.62
C VAL A 13 15.14 -23.36 -15.70
N LYS A 14 14.86 -24.67 -15.70
CA LYS A 14 15.65 -25.65 -14.94
C LYS A 14 17.09 -25.75 -15.44
N HIS A 15 17.30 -25.76 -16.76
CA HIS A 15 18.63 -25.85 -17.34
C HIS A 15 19.51 -24.64 -16.97
N VAL A 16 18.95 -23.42 -17.01
CA VAL A 16 19.65 -22.21 -16.56
C VAL A 16 20.01 -22.28 -15.07
N ALA A 17 19.10 -22.76 -14.22
CA ALA A 17 19.37 -22.95 -12.79
C ALA A 17 20.51 -23.96 -12.53
N THR A 18 20.52 -25.10 -13.23
CA THR A 18 21.59 -26.11 -13.12
C THR A 18 22.94 -25.55 -13.58
N LEU A 19 22.99 -24.79 -14.69
CA LEU A 19 24.23 -24.15 -15.14
C LEU A 19 24.77 -23.13 -14.13
N PHE A 20 23.88 -22.39 -13.45
CA PHE A 20 24.29 -21.45 -12.41
C PHE A 20 24.88 -22.18 -11.18
N GLU A 21 24.24 -23.27 -10.76
CA GLU A 21 24.71 -24.14 -9.68
C GLU A 21 26.06 -24.82 -10.01
N GLU A 22 26.27 -25.26 -11.26
CA GLU A 22 27.55 -25.79 -11.73
C GLU A 22 28.67 -24.75 -11.68
N VAL A 23 28.41 -23.52 -12.13
CA VAL A 23 29.37 -22.40 -12.07
C VAL A 23 29.70 -22.05 -10.62
N GLN A 24 28.71 -21.93 -9.75
CA GLN A 24 28.91 -21.66 -8.32
C GLN A 24 29.75 -22.77 -7.66
N ASN A 25 29.42 -24.05 -7.91
CA ASN A 25 30.18 -25.19 -7.41
C ASN A 25 31.63 -25.22 -7.93
N ARG A 26 31.88 -24.78 -9.17
CA ARG A 26 33.25 -24.64 -9.72
C ARG A 26 34.08 -23.61 -8.95
N TYR A 27 33.47 -22.51 -8.51
CA TYR A 27 34.15 -21.49 -7.72
C TYR A 27 34.33 -21.88 -6.24
N ILE A 28 33.34 -22.54 -5.63
CA ILE A 28 33.48 -23.13 -4.29
C ILE A 28 34.64 -24.13 -4.24
N LYS A 29 34.73 -25.06 -5.21
CA LYS A 29 35.83 -26.05 -5.29
C LYS A 29 37.21 -25.40 -5.46
N LYS A 30 37.33 -24.28 -6.18
CA LYS A 30 38.59 -23.51 -6.25
C LYS A 30 39.01 -22.98 -4.87
N LEU A 31 38.05 -22.48 -4.08
CA LEU A 31 38.30 -21.90 -2.76
C LEU A 31 38.70 -22.95 -1.72
N THR A 32 38.01 -24.11 -1.67
CA THR A 32 38.38 -25.20 -0.74
C THR A 32 39.79 -25.71 -1.02
N THR A 33 40.15 -25.92 -2.29
CA THR A 33 41.51 -26.30 -2.71
C THR A 33 42.57 -25.20 -2.50
N ILE A 34 42.19 -23.99 -2.08
CA ILE A 34 43.13 -22.95 -1.60
C ILE A 34 43.28 -22.99 -0.07
N ASP A 35 42.21 -23.32 0.68
CA ASP A 35 42.28 -23.54 2.14
C ASP A 35 43.01 -24.83 2.51
N GLU A 36 42.85 -25.89 1.73
CA GLU A 36 43.51 -27.20 1.88
C GLU A 36 45.05 -27.12 1.68
N LYS A 37 45.56 -26.05 1.05
CA LYS A 37 47.00 -25.87 0.79
C LYS A 37 47.74 -25.29 2.00
N HIS A 38 48.83 -25.95 2.38
CA HIS A 38 49.83 -25.42 3.31
C HIS A 38 50.72 -24.35 2.64
N ILE A 39 50.12 -23.20 2.33
CA ILE A 39 50.79 -21.97 1.88
C ILE A 39 50.70 -20.90 2.98
N THR A 40 51.53 -19.85 2.89
CA THR A 40 51.50 -18.73 3.83
C THR A 40 50.17 -17.97 3.77
N THR A 41 49.80 -17.34 4.88
CA THR A 41 48.53 -16.64 5.06
C THR A 41 48.25 -15.61 3.96
N ASP A 42 49.24 -14.80 3.60
CA ASP A 42 49.10 -13.76 2.57
C ASP A 42 48.98 -14.35 1.16
N GLU A 43 49.73 -15.40 0.86
CA GLU A 43 49.64 -16.11 -0.43
C GLU A 43 48.26 -16.79 -0.57
N ARG A 44 47.71 -17.31 0.53
CA ARG A 44 46.33 -17.84 0.58
C ARG A 44 45.30 -16.74 0.34
N HIS A 45 45.41 -15.60 1.01
CA HIS A 45 44.50 -14.46 0.79
C HIS A 45 44.56 -13.95 -0.65
N LYS A 46 45.77 -13.79 -1.20
CA LYS A 46 46.00 -13.37 -2.60
C LYS A 46 45.40 -14.34 -3.61
N GLN A 47 45.55 -15.65 -3.40
CA GLN A 47 44.93 -16.68 -4.26
C GLN A 47 43.40 -16.69 -4.14
N LYS A 48 42.83 -16.53 -2.93
CA LYS A 48 41.38 -16.39 -2.75
C LYS A 48 40.84 -15.13 -3.44
N LEU A 49 41.52 -13.99 -3.28
CA LEU A 49 41.11 -12.70 -3.84
C LEU A 49 41.07 -12.76 -5.37
N ALA A 50 42.08 -13.34 -6.02
CA ALA A 50 42.07 -13.58 -7.47
C ALA A 50 40.93 -14.52 -7.94
N VAL A 51 40.52 -15.49 -7.12
CA VAL A 51 39.35 -16.34 -7.41
C VAL A 51 38.04 -15.57 -7.28
N TYR A 52 37.91 -14.68 -6.29
CA TYR A 52 36.76 -13.79 -6.16
C TYR A 52 36.69 -12.74 -7.27
N GLU A 53 37.80 -12.13 -7.67
CA GLU A 53 37.87 -11.22 -8.83
C GLU A 53 37.42 -11.91 -10.13
N SER A 54 37.87 -13.15 -10.35
CA SER A 54 37.42 -13.98 -11.48
C SER A 54 35.92 -14.26 -11.42
N TYR A 55 35.37 -14.55 -10.24
CA TYR A 55 33.94 -14.81 -10.05
C TYR A 55 33.08 -13.55 -10.28
N VAL A 56 33.48 -12.41 -9.72
CA VAL A 56 32.80 -11.11 -9.90
C VAL A 56 32.84 -10.68 -11.37
N LYS A 57 33.95 -10.94 -12.07
CA LYS A 57 34.09 -10.66 -13.51
C LYS A 57 33.16 -11.54 -14.36
N ASP A 58 33.10 -12.84 -14.09
CA ASP A 58 32.20 -13.77 -14.79
C ASP A 58 30.72 -13.41 -14.55
N LEU A 59 30.34 -13.12 -13.29
CA LEU A 59 29.01 -12.61 -12.95
C LEU A 59 28.68 -11.32 -13.69
N SER A 60 29.60 -10.35 -13.72
CA SER A 60 29.40 -9.07 -14.42
C SER A 60 29.19 -9.24 -15.94
N ILE A 61 29.76 -10.28 -16.53
CA ILE A 61 29.53 -10.65 -17.94
C ILE A 61 28.16 -11.32 -18.08
N GLN A 62 27.80 -12.25 -17.19
CA GLN A 62 26.48 -12.90 -17.19
C GLN A 62 25.34 -11.89 -17.01
N THR A 63 25.45 -10.95 -16.07
CA THR A 63 24.46 -9.87 -15.87
C THR A 63 24.31 -9.01 -17.11
N ARG A 64 25.40 -8.67 -17.82
CA ARG A 64 25.32 -7.90 -19.07
C ARG A 64 24.60 -8.66 -20.18
N LEU A 65 24.87 -9.97 -20.33
CA LEU A 65 24.20 -10.81 -21.32
C LEU A 65 22.72 -11.01 -20.99
N LEU A 66 22.39 -11.18 -19.70
CA LEU A 66 20.99 -11.26 -19.22
C LEU A 66 20.23 -9.95 -19.48
N LEU A 67 20.85 -8.79 -19.26
CA LEU A 67 20.25 -7.49 -19.60
C LEU A 67 20.02 -7.38 -21.11
N GLN A 68 21.02 -7.68 -21.94
CA GLN A 68 20.86 -7.65 -23.40
C GLN A 68 19.72 -8.58 -23.87
N SER A 69 19.61 -9.79 -23.34
CA SER A 69 18.51 -10.71 -23.68
C SER A 69 17.15 -10.27 -23.12
N LEU A 70 17.11 -9.48 -22.04
CA LEU A 70 15.87 -8.83 -21.58
C LEU A 70 15.48 -7.68 -22.50
N ASP A 71 16.43 -6.83 -22.91
CA ASP A 71 16.22 -5.75 -23.88
C ASP A 71 15.68 -6.31 -25.22
N GLU A 72 16.27 -7.41 -25.71
CA GLU A 72 15.83 -8.11 -26.93
C GLU A 72 14.39 -8.67 -26.79
N LEU A 73 14.06 -9.27 -25.64
CA LEU A 73 12.71 -9.80 -25.36
C LEU A 73 11.66 -8.70 -25.16
N GLU A 74 12.01 -7.59 -24.52
CA GLU A 74 11.13 -6.43 -24.37
C GLU A 74 10.85 -5.77 -25.73
N ASN A 75 11.86 -5.62 -26.58
CA ASN A 75 11.68 -5.16 -27.95
C ASN A 75 10.77 -6.10 -28.76
N GLU A 76 10.92 -7.43 -28.65
CA GLU A 76 10.02 -8.37 -29.33
C GLU A 76 8.58 -8.27 -28.78
N ALA A 77 8.41 -8.16 -27.46
CA ALA A 77 7.11 -8.00 -26.82
C ALA A 77 6.39 -6.72 -27.29
N ASN A 78 7.10 -5.58 -27.31
CA ASN A 78 6.57 -4.30 -27.75
C ASN A 78 6.17 -4.33 -29.24
N GLN A 79 7.00 -4.93 -30.11
CA GLN A 79 6.65 -5.14 -31.53
C GLN A 79 5.40 -6.02 -31.70
N ARG A 80 5.25 -7.09 -30.89
CA ARG A 80 4.06 -7.95 -30.90
C ARG A 80 2.80 -7.19 -30.43
N VAL A 81 2.91 -6.32 -29.41
CA VAL A 81 1.81 -5.47 -28.93
C VAL A 81 1.37 -4.48 -30.01
N ALA A 82 2.29 -3.72 -30.61
CA ALA A 82 1.97 -2.77 -31.69
C ALA A 82 1.29 -3.45 -32.88
N LEU A 83 1.73 -4.66 -33.24
CA LEU A 83 1.11 -5.47 -34.30
C LEU A 83 -0.32 -5.93 -33.95
N LEU A 84 -0.59 -6.25 -32.68
CA LEU A 84 -1.93 -6.57 -32.20
C LEU A 84 -2.85 -5.33 -32.15
N GLU A 85 -2.34 -4.19 -31.70
CA GLU A 85 -3.09 -2.92 -31.73
C GLU A 85 -3.49 -2.51 -33.15
N ASN A 86 -2.57 -2.62 -34.12
CA ASN A 86 -2.87 -2.30 -35.52
C ASN A 86 -3.91 -3.27 -36.12
N LYS A 87 -3.92 -4.54 -35.70
CA LYS A 87 -5.01 -5.48 -36.04
C LYS A 87 -6.34 -5.08 -35.38
N LEU A 88 -6.34 -4.69 -34.11
CA LEU A 88 -7.54 -4.25 -33.39
C LEU A 88 -8.13 -2.97 -34.02
N LYS A 89 -7.28 -1.98 -34.31
CA LYS A 89 -7.66 -0.72 -34.99
C LYS A 89 -8.23 -1.00 -36.39
N LYS A 90 -7.66 -1.95 -37.16
CA LYS A 90 -8.22 -2.41 -38.44
C LYS A 90 -9.59 -3.07 -38.29
N ALA A 91 -9.75 -4.00 -37.34
CA ALA A 91 -11.04 -4.65 -37.09
C ALA A 91 -12.12 -3.64 -36.67
N HIS A 92 -11.77 -2.67 -35.82
CA HIS A 92 -12.68 -1.60 -35.41
C HIS A 92 -13.05 -0.66 -36.56
N ALA A 93 -12.10 -0.31 -37.44
CA ALA A 93 -12.38 0.48 -38.64
C ALA A 93 -13.33 -0.24 -39.61
N SER A 94 -13.16 -1.56 -39.82
CA SER A 94 -14.08 -2.38 -40.62
C SER A 94 -15.49 -2.40 -40.00
N LEU A 95 -15.60 -2.55 -38.68
CA LEU A 95 -16.89 -2.48 -37.97
C LEU A 95 -17.58 -1.12 -38.15
N GLN A 96 -16.85 0.00 -38.12
CA GLN A 96 -17.41 1.34 -38.36
C GLN A 96 -17.87 1.56 -39.82
N GLN A 97 -17.31 0.83 -40.79
CA GLN A 97 -17.71 0.94 -42.21
C GLN A 97 -19.01 0.22 -42.55
N HIS A 98 -19.47 -0.73 -41.71
CA HIS A 98 -20.85 -1.18 -41.77
C HIS A 98 -21.77 -0.07 -41.23
N HIS A 99 -22.18 0.87 -42.07
CA HIS A 99 -23.06 1.98 -41.68
C HIS A 99 -24.39 1.51 -41.06
N SER A 100 -24.90 0.35 -41.47
CA SER A 100 -26.03 -0.32 -40.81
C SER A 100 -25.76 -0.63 -39.33
N LEU A 101 -24.52 -0.99 -38.96
CA LEU A 101 -24.13 -1.15 -37.56
C LEU A 101 -24.08 0.20 -36.83
N SER A 102 -23.72 1.31 -37.47
CA SER A 102 -23.74 2.63 -36.80
C SER A 102 -25.15 3.01 -36.37
N ASP A 103 -26.14 2.82 -37.23
CA ASP A 103 -27.54 3.14 -36.92
C ASP A 103 -28.19 2.10 -35.99
N VAL A 104 -27.78 0.82 -36.07
CA VAL A 104 -28.12 -0.19 -35.05
C VAL A 104 -27.48 0.15 -33.70
N THR A 105 -26.23 0.62 -33.62
CA THR A 105 -25.60 1.02 -32.35
C THR A 105 -26.26 2.27 -31.76
N LYS A 106 -26.67 3.24 -32.58
CA LYS A 106 -27.51 4.38 -32.11
C LYS A 106 -28.87 3.89 -31.59
N SER A 107 -29.51 2.95 -32.30
CA SER A 107 -30.78 2.37 -31.89
C SER A 107 -30.66 1.58 -30.59
N VAL A 108 -29.63 0.73 -30.46
CA VAL A 108 -29.33 -0.06 -29.26
C VAL A 108 -29.01 0.86 -28.08
N SER A 109 -28.15 1.87 -28.23
CA SER A 109 -27.84 2.80 -27.12
C SER A 109 -29.05 3.68 -26.73
N SER A 110 -29.94 4.01 -27.68
CA SER A 110 -31.23 4.64 -27.37
C SER A 110 -32.14 3.70 -26.57
N ILE A 111 -32.28 2.43 -27.01
CA ILE A 111 -33.07 1.39 -26.34
C ILE A 111 -32.49 1.05 -24.95
N GLU A 112 -31.17 1.06 -24.78
CA GLU A 112 -30.50 0.86 -23.50
C GLU A 112 -30.71 2.05 -22.55
N SER A 113 -30.70 3.29 -23.07
CA SER A 113 -31.05 4.49 -22.29
C SER A 113 -32.51 4.46 -21.83
N GLU A 114 -33.43 4.06 -22.72
CA GLU A 114 -34.86 3.92 -22.42
C GLU A 114 -35.12 2.77 -21.42
N LYS A 115 -34.50 1.61 -21.63
CA LYS A 115 -34.49 0.47 -20.69
C LYS A 115 -33.92 0.86 -19.33
N TRP A 116 -32.89 1.71 -19.27
CA TRP A 116 -32.34 2.19 -18.00
C TRP A 116 -33.33 3.09 -17.26
N LYS A 117 -33.99 4.03 -17.96
CA LYS A 117 -35.06 4.87 -17.39
C LYS A 117 -36.22 4.02 -16.86
N LEU A 118 -36.76 3.13 -17.70
CA LEU A 118 -37.84 2.22 -17.33
C LEU A 118 -37.47 1.30 -16.15
N ASN A 119 -36.21 0.85 -16.06
CA ASN A 119 -35.75 0.10 -14.89
C ASN A 119 -35.69 0.96 -13.62
N HIS A 120 -35.30 2.24 -13.72
CA HIS A 120 -35.33 3.17 -12.59
C HIS A 120 -36.76 3.47 -12.13
N GLU A 121 -37.66 3.75 -13.08
CA GLU A 121 -39.09 3.96 -12.82
C GLU A 121 -39.73 2.71 -12.18
N ASN A 122 -39.41 1.50 -12.64
CA ASN A 122 -39.88 0.26 -12.02
C ASN A 122 -39.30 0.05 -10.60
N LEU A 123 -38.05 0.45 -10.33
CA LEU A 123 -37.46 0.38 -8.99
C LEU A 123 -38.12 1.37 -8.02
N ASP A 124 -38.43 2.58 -8.47
CA ASP A 124 -39.10 3.58 -7.65
C ASP A 124 -40.59 3.30 -7.48
N LEU A 125 -41.30 2.80 -8.51
CA LEU A 125 -42.66 2.27 -8.39
C LEU A 125 -42.72 1.08 -7.43
N LYS A 126 -41.71 0.20 -7.42
CA LYS A 126 -41.64 -0.90 -6.46
C LYS A 126 -41.41 -0.39 -5.03
N HIS A 127 -40.47 0.54 -4.83
CA HIS A 127 -40.25 1.20 -3.56
C HIS A 127 -41.56 1.84 -3.03
N ASP A 128 -42.32 2.47 -3.91
CA ASP A 128 -43.58 3.13 -3.58
C ASP A 128 -44.69 2.13 -3.25
N LEU A 129 -44.76 0.99 -3.95
CA LEU A 129 -45.64 -0.14 -3.62
C LEU A 129 -45.28 -0.82 -2.28
N ASP A 130 -43.98 -1.02 -2.00
CA ASP A 130 -43.51 -1.57 -0.73
C ASP A 130 -43.79 -0.60 0.43
N SER A 131 -43.67 0.72 0.19
CA SER A 131 -44.00 1.80 1.13
C SER A 131 -45.51 1.88 1.40
N LEU A 132 -46.34 1.86 0.35
CA LEU A 132 -47.80 1.78 0.45
C LEU A 132 -48.25 0.52 1.20
N THR A 133 -47.66 -0.63 0.90
CA THR A 133 -47.97 -1.91 1.56
C THR A 133 -47.60 -1.86 3.05
N THR A 134 -46.45 -1.29 3.38
CA THR A 134 -46.01 -1.09 4.78
C THR A 134 -46.92 -0.12 5.52
N PHE A 135 -47.32 0.98 4.88
CA PHE A 135 -48.26 1.95 5.42
C PHE A 135 -49.65 1.34 5.67
N ILE A 136 -50.24 0.65 4.69
CA ILE A 136 -51.54 -0.02 4.81
C ILE A 136 -51.52 -1.08 5.92
N ASN A 137 -50.44 -1.87 6.01
CA ASN A 137 -50.30 -2.86 7.08
C ASN A 137 -50.12 -2.22 8.46
N THR A 138 -49.47 -1.05 8.54
CA THR A 138 -49.35 -0.28 9.79
C THR A 138 -50.68 0.35 10.19
N ALA A 139 -51.43 0.92 9.25
CA ALA A 139 -52.77 1.47 9.48
C ALA A 139 -53.75 0.36 9.94
N LYS A 140 -53.72 -0.82 9.30
CA LYS A 140 -54.50 -2.00 9.72
C LYS A 140 -54.17 -2.47 11.15
N ARG A 141 -52.89 -2.41 11.55
CA ARG A 141 -52.45 -2.81 12.91
C ARG A 141 -52.74 -1.79 14.00
N THR A 142 -52.82 -0.49 13.65
CA THR A 142 -52.91 0.61 14.63
C THR A 142 -54.26 1.34 14.63
N GLY A 143 -55.12 1.09 13.64
CA GLY A 143 -56.37 1.81 13.43
C GLY A 143 -56.20 3.27 12.97
N LYS A 144 -54.98 3.71 12.63
CA LYS A 144 -54.66 5.12 12.34
C LYS A 144 -53.95 5.29 11.00
N TRP A 145 -54.44 6.22 10.19
CA TRP A 145 -53.91 6.56 8.87
C TRP A 145 -53.00 7.81 8.96
N ASP A 146 -51.78 7.66 9.48
CA ASP A 146 -50.80 8.76 9.58
C ASP A 146 -50.06 8.98 8.25
N THR A 147 -50.76 9.58 7.28
CA THR A 147 -50.25 9.81 5.91
C THR A 147 -48.97 10.64 5.85
N LYS A 148 -48.66 11.43 6.89
CA LYS A 148 -47.44 12.28 6.98
C LYS A 148 -46.13 11.51 6.90
N ARG A 149 -46.16 10.18 7.11
CA ARG A 149 -44.99 9.30 7.04
C ARG A 149 -44.82 8.60 5.69
N LEU A 150 -45.81 8.70 4.80
CA LEU A 150 -45.78 8.02 3.51
C LEU A 150 -45.14 8.94 2.46
N GLN A 151 -43.86 8.69 2.17
CA GLN A 151 -43.13 9.35 1.10
C GLN A 151 -43.07 8.41 -0.11
N LEU A 152 -43.58 8.88 -1.25
CA LEU A 152 -43.55 8.18 -2.52
C LEU A 152 -42.71 9.00 -3.50
N LYS A 153 -41.90 8.33 -4.30
CA LYS A 153 -40.93 8.93 -5.21
C LYS A 153 -41.53 9.32 -6.56
N THR A 154 -42.45 8.49 -7.06
CA THR A 154 -42.97 8.57 -8.44
C THR A 154 -44.21 9.44 -8.55
N ILE A 155 -45.05 9.47 -7.51
CA ILE A 155 -46.32 10.20 -7.50
C ILE A 155 -46.44 10.93 -6.15
N PRO A 156 -46.51 12.29 -6.13
CA PRO A 156 -46.67 13.03 -4.88
C PRO A 156 -48.00 12.70 -4.22
N LEU A 157 -47.99 12.60 -2.89
CA LEU A 157 -49.08 12.00 -2.11
C LEU A 157 -50.43 12.73 -2.29
N ASP A 158 -50.39 14.04 -2.47
CA ASP A 158 -51.56 14.89 -2.65
C ASP A 158 -52.35 14.52 -3.92
N ARG A 159 -51.65 14.04 -4.97
CA ARG A 159 -52.25 13.56 -6.22
C ARG A 159 -52.95 12.20 -6.07
N ILE A 160 -52.59 11.43 -5.05
CA ILE A 160 -53.24 10.13 -4.71
C ILE A 160 -54.39 10.34 -3.73
N ILE A 161 -54.26 11.27 -2.80
CA ILE A 161 -55.32 11.62 -1.83
C ILE A 161 -56.41 12.51 -2.48
N GLY A 162 -56.13 13.07 -3.67
CA GLY A 162 -57.09 13.88 -4.44
C GLY A 162 -57.15 15.35 -4.00
N ILE A 163 -56.12 15.84 -3.32
CA ILE A 163 -56.03 17.22 -2.80
C ILE A 163 -55.23 18.07 -3.79
N SER A 164 -55.71 18.16 -5.02
CA SER A 164 -55.23 19.09 -6.04
C SER A 164 -56.33 20.12 -6.35
N ASN A 165 -56.15 21.35 -5.86
CA ASN A 165 -57.10 22.45 -6.10
C ASN A 165 -56.94 23.12 -7.47
N ASP A 166 -55.97 22.70 -8.27
CA ASP A 166 -55.68 23.25 -9.61
C ASP A 166 -56.34 22.40 -10.71
N ASP A 167 -56.89 23.10 -11.69
CA ASP A 167 -57.73 22.63 -12.81
C ASP A 167 -57.47 21.19 -13.31
N ILE A 168 -58.39 20.28 -12.98
CA ILE A 168 -58.65 19.08 -13.80
C ILE A 168 -59.32 19.55 -15.09
N ASN A 169 -58.51 20.05 -16.03
CA ASN A 169 -58.97 20.38 -17.38
C ASN A 169 -59.25 19.05 -18.12
N PRO A 170 -60.51 18.68 -18.42
CA PRO A 170 -60.88 17.34 -18.86
C PRO A 170 -60.62 17.11 -20.36
N THR A 171 -59.52 17.68 -20.88
CA THR A 171 -59.19 17.71 -22.31
C THR A 171 -57.71 17.43 -22.57
N VAL A 172 -57.22 16.27 -22.14
CA VAL A 172 -56.55 15.43 -23.16
C VAL A 172 -57.69 15.01 -24.09
N PRO A 173 -57.74 15.48 -25.36
CA PRO A 173 -58.88 15.17 -26.20
C PRO A 173 -58.97 13.66 -26.36
N LEU A 174 -60.15 13.08 -26.11
CA LEU A 174 -60.40 11.64 -26.33
C LEU A 174 -59.95 11.22 -27.74
N HIS A 175 -60.06 12.15 -28.70
CA HIS A 175 -59.55 12.04 -30.07
C HIS A 175 -58.05 11.70 -30.19
N LYS A 176 -57.16 12.18 -29.30
CA LYS A 176 -55.73 11.80 -29.33
C LYS A 176 -55.49 10.38 -28.82
N GLU A 177 -56.24 9.94 -27.82
CA GLU A 177 -56.12 8.56 -27.33
C GLU A 177 -56.80 7.57 -28.30
N ILE A 178 -57.91 7.97 -28.92
CA ILE A 178 -58.53 7.27 -30.04
C ILE A 178 -57.55 7.19 -31.22
N GLN A 179 -56.91 8.28 -31.63
CA GLN A 179 -55.90 8.28 -32.69
C GLN A 179 -54.77 7.29 -32.40
N TYR A 180 -54.20 7.32 -31.19
CA TYR A 180 -53.15 6.37 -30.80
C TYR A 180 -53.64 4.91 -30.79
N ARG A 181 -54.89 4.66 -30.38
CA ARG A 181 -55.53 3.33 -30.46
C ARG A 181 -55.76 2.92 -31.93
N ASP A 182 -56.18 3.83 -32.79
CA ASP A 182 -56.44 3.58 -34.22
C ASP A 182 -55.13 3.32 -34.99
N GLU A 183 -54.07 4.08 -34.72
CA GLU A 183 -52.71 3.83 -35.21
C GLU A 183 -52.21 2.46 -34.75
N ARG A 184 -52.42 2.09 -33.47
CA ARG A 184 -52.09 0.77 -32.94
C ARG A 184 -52.91 -0.35 -33.59
N ILE A 185 -54.19 -0.10 -33.89
CA ILE A 185 -55.08 -1.02 -34.60
C ILE A 185 -54.64 -1.20 -36.06
N GLN A 186 -54.21 -0.14 -36.75
CA GLN A 186 -53.68 -0.24 -38.12
C GLN A 186 -52.40 -1.10 -38.17
N VAL A 187 -51.48 -0.92 -37.21
CA VAL A 187 -50.27 -1.76 -37.11
C VAL A 187 -50.64 -3.23 -36.91
N LEU A 188 -51.55 -3.53 -35.98
CA LEU A 188 -52.03 -4.90 -35.73
C LEU A 188 -52.81 -5.49 -36.93
N GLN A 189 -53.55 -4.67 -37.68
CA GLN A 189 -54.23 -5.10 -38.91
C GLN A 189 -53.22 -5.43 -40.02
N ALA A 190 -52.15 -4.63 -40.18
CA ALA A 190 -51.09 -4.91 -41.13
C ALA A 190 -50.30 -6.19 -40.77
N GLU A 191 -50.06 -6.43 -39.49
CA GLU A 191 -49.44 -7.65 -38.97
C GLU A 191 -50.32 -8.90 -39.21
N ILE A 192 -51.63 -8.81 -38.90
CA ILE A 192 -52.61 -9.87 -39.21
C ILE A 192 -52.70 -10.13 -40.72
N GLU A 193 -52.61 -9.10 -41.56
CA GLU A 193 -52.68 -9.23 -43.01
C GLU A 193 -51.38 -9.79 -43.62
N GLN A 194 -50.21 -9.52 -43.02
CA GLN A 194 -49.00 -10.27 -43.35
C GLN A 194 -49.14 -11.75 -42.98
N LEU A 195 -49.57 -12.06 -41.75
CA LEU A 195 -49.78 -13.45 -41.30
C LEU A 195 -50.80 -14.20 -42.15
N ARG A 196 -51.83 -13.51 -42.67
CA ARG A 196 -52.76 -14.07 -43.67
C ARG A 196 -52.08 -14.37 -44.99
N LYS A 197 -51.26 -13.46 -45.52
CA LYS A 197 -50.50 -13.71 -46.76
C LYS A 197 -49.54 -14.89 -46.61
N THR A 198 -48.79 -14.97 -45.50
CA THR A 198 -47.92 -16.13 -45.22
C THR A 198 -48.72 -17.43 -45.11
N LYS A 199 -49.89 -17.40 -44.47
CA LYS A 199 -50.81 -18.54 -44.40
C LYS A 199 -51.36 -18.94 -45.77
N ASP A 200 -51.75 -17.99 -46.60
CA ASP A 200 -52.30 -18.24 -47.93
C ASP A 200 -51.21 -18.69 -48.92
N GLU A 201 -49.96 -18.28 -48.70
CA GLU A 201 -48.77 -18.79 -49.41
C GLU A 201 -48.47 -20.23 -49.00
N LEU A 202 -48.54 -20.58 -47.71
CA LEU A 202 -48.48 -21.97 -47.22
C LEU A 202 -49.62 -22.84 -47.79
N ILE A 203 -50.83 -22.28 -47.91
CA ILE A 203 -51.97 -22.98 -48.54
C ILE A 203 -51.74 -23.16 -50.05
N LYS A 204 -51.23 -22.14 -50.76
CA LYS A 204 -50.88 -22.23 -52.19
C LYS A 204 -49.74 -23.23 -52.46
N GLN A 205 -48.83 -23.43 -51.51
CA GLN A 205 -47.79 -24.47 -51.57
C GLN A 205 -48.34 -25.89 -51.33
N THR A 206 -49.65 -26.06 -51.09
CA THR A 206 -50.31 -27.37 -50.91
C THR A 206 -51.27 -27.69 -52.07
N PRO A 207 -50.80 -28.19 -53.23
CA PRO A 207 -51.65 -28.42 -54.40
C PRO A 207 -52.59 -29.63 -54.29
N ASN A 208 -53.89 -29.34 -54.28
CA ASN A 208 -55.00 -30.17 -54.76
C ASN A 208 -54.88 -31.72 -54.73
N ARG A 209 -55.50 -32.33 -53.72
CA ARG A 209 -55.96 -33.74 -53.75
C ARG A 209 -57.44 -33.91 -53.34
N GLN A 210 -58.34 -33.02 -53.78
CA GLN A 210 -59.79 -33.19 -53.53
C GLN A 210 -60.78 -32.37 -54.41
N SER A 211 -60.50 -32.14 -55.71
CA SER A 211 -61.47 -31.41 -56.58
C SER A 211 -61.37 -31.74 -58.09
N SER A 212 -61.95 -32.87 -58.52
CA SER A 212 -62.25 -33.14 -59.96
C SER A 212 -63.16 -34.35 -60.25
N PHE A 213 -63.51 -35.20 -59.29
CA PHE A 213 -64.17 -36.50 -59.53
C PHE A 213 -65.69 -36.44 -59.85
N ALA A 214 -66.24 -35.27 -60.20
CA ALA A 214 -67.68 -35.01 -60.21
C ALA A 214 -68.26 -34.67 -61.61
N SER A 215 -67.56 -34.98 -62.71
CA SER A 215 -67.90 -34.47 -64.05
C SER A 215 -67.73 -35.46 -65.22
N PHE A 216 -67.86 -36.78 -65.00
CA PHE A 216 -67.79 -37.75 -66.11
C PHE A 216 -68.60 -39.04 -65.88
N MET A 217 -69.91 -38.92 -65.68
CA MET A 217 -70.85 -40.06 -65.65
C MET A 217 -72.16 -39.68 -66.37
N ALA A 218 -72.17 -39.81 -67.70
CA ALA A 218 -73.36 -39.74 -68.54
C ALA A 218 -73.18 -40.58 -69.82
N ASP A 219 -74.31 -41.15 -70.27
CA ASP A 219 -74.61 -41.79 -71.56
C ASP A 219 -73.92 -43.11 -71.95
N ASP A 220 -74.78 -44.10 -72.26
CA ASP A 220 -74.48 -45.42 -72.81
C ASP A 220 -74.03 -45.38 -74.28
N ASN A 221 -73.17 -46.34 -74.70
CA ASN A 221 -73.65 -47.39 -75.62
C ASN A 221 -72.71 -48.59 -75.90
N SER A 222 -73.37 -49.68 -76.31
CA SER A 222 -72.89 -50.77 -77.19
C SER A 222 -71.49 -51.41 -76.96
N LYS A 223 -71.43 -52.31 -75.97
CA LYS A 223 -70.97 -53.72 -76.01
C LYS A 223 -69.62 -54.16 -76.63
N GLU A 224 -68.97 -53.44 -77.53
CA GLU A 224 -67.76 -53.92 -78.24
C GLU A 224 -66.43 -53.59 -77.51
N GLN A 225 -66.52 -52.90 -76.36
CA GLN A 225 -65.36 -52.53 -75.54
C GLN A 225 -64.79 -53.66 -74.66
N ASN A 226 -65.46 -54.80 -74.48
CA ASN A 226 -65.20 -55.68 -73.34
C ASN A 226 -63.78 -56.30 -73.31
N ILE A 227 -63.21 -56.65 -74.47
CA ILE A 227 -61.82 -57.15 -74.57
C ILE A 227 -60.80 -56.03 -74.31
N VAL A 228 -61.07 -54.82 -74.82
CA VAL A 228 -60.24 -53.63 -74.58
C VAL A 228 -60.29 -53.24 -73.10
N LEU A 229 -61.46 -53.33 -72.46
CA LEU A 229 -61.65 -53.05 -71.04
C LEU A 229 -60.89 -54.05 -70.16
N SER A 230 -60.88 -55.35 -70.46
CA SER A 230 -60.08 -56.31 -69.67
C SER A 230 -58.60 -55.94 -69.71
N LYS A 231 -58.03 -55.71 -70.91
CA LYS A 231 -56.62 -55.30 -71.02
C LYS A 231 -56.35 -53.95 -70.34
N LYS A 232 -57.27 -52.99 -70.47
CA LYS A 232 -57.17 -51.67 -69.82
C LYS A 232 -57.33 -51.75 -68.30
N VAL A 233 -58.06 -52.74 -67.77
CA VAL A 233 -58.15 -53.04 -66.33
C VAL A 233 -56.87 -53.71 -65.83
N GLU A 234 -56.26 -54.62 -66.59
CA GLU A 234 -54.91 -55.13 -66.29
C GLU A 234 -53.86 -54.01 -66.31
N ASP A 235 -53.85 -53.14 -67.33
CA ASP A 235 -52.95 -51.98 -67.42
C ASP A 235 -53.20 -50.98 -66.27
N LEU A 236 -54.46 -50.75 -65.87
CA LEU A 236 -54.80 -49.90 -64.73
C LEU A 236 -54.45 -50.55 -63.38
N ARG A 237 -54.52 -51.88 -63.26
CA ARG A 237 -54.04 -52.63 -62.08
C ARG A 237 -52.51 -52.57 -61.99
N ALA A 238 -51.80 -52.77 -63.09
CA ALA A 238 -50.35 -52.64 -63.15
C ALA A 238 -49.92 -51.22 -62.75
N LYS A 239 -50.55 -50.19 -63.32
CA LYS A 239 -50.31 -48.79 -62.94
C LYS A 239 -50.70 -48.50 -61.49
N LEU A 240 -51.78 -49.07 -60.96
CA LEU A 240 -52.16 -48.90 -59.56
C LEU A 240 -51.15 -49.54 -58.61
N VAL A 241 -50.58 -50.70 -58.95
CA VAL A 241 -49.49 -51.34 -58.19
C VAL A 241 -48.21 -50.50 -58.28
N GLU A 242 -47.86 -50.01 -59.47
CA GLU A 242 -46.71 -49.11 -59.69
C GLU A 242 -46.86 -47.81 -58.88
N GLU A 243 -48.04 -47.19 -58.88
CA GLU A 243 -48.30 -45.96 -58.15
C GLU A 243 -48.39 -46.18 -56.63
N CYS A 244 -48.85 -47.35 -56.18
CA CYS A 244 -48.74 -47.78 -54.78
C CYS A 244 -47.28 -47.94 -54.36
N GLN A 245 -46.44 -48.59 -55.19
CA GLN A 245 -45.00 -48.73 -54.94
C GLN A 245 -44.30 -47.36 -54.91
N LYS A 246 -44.61 -46.43 -55.84
CA LYS A 246 -44.16 -45.03 -55.78
C LYS A 246 -44.63 -44.32 -54.52
N THR A 247 -45.85 -44.60 -54.05
CA THR A 247 -46.40 -44.00 -52.83
C THR A 247 -45.73 -44.56 -51.57
N GLU A 248 -45.33 -45.83 -51.55
CA GLU A 248 -44.56 -46.42 -50.45
C GLU A 248 -43.10 -45.96 -50.45
N THR A 249 -42.45 -45.86 -51.61
CA THR A 249 -41.10 -45.26 -51.68
C THR A 249 -41.14 -43.79 -51.27
N LEU A 250 -42.13 -42.98 -51.71
CA LEU A 250 -42.30 -41.61 -51.21
C LEU A 250 -42.49 -41.55 -49.69
N LYS A 251 -43.24 -42.49 -49.09
CA LYS A 251 -43.42 -42.57 -47.62
C LYS A 251 -42.12 -42.93 -46.89
N MET A 252 -41.29 -43.81 -47.47
CA MET A 252 -39.95 -44.11 -46.98
C MET A 252 -39.06 -42.86 -47.04
N ASP A 253 -39.03 -42.20 -48.19
CA ASP A 253 -38.22 -41.01 -48.46
C ASP A 253 -38.63 -39.82 -47.58
N THR A 254 -39.95 -39.65 -47.34
CA THR A 254 -40.48 -38.66 -46.39
C THR A 254 -40.08 -38.99 -44.95
N ARG A 255 -40.10 -40.26 -44.54
CA ARG A 255 -39.66 -40.68 -43.20
C ARG A 255 -38.16 -40.49 -42.99
N LEU A 256 -37.33 -40.76 -44.00
CA LEU A 256 -35.90 -40.46 -43.99
C LEU A 256 -35.67 -38.96 -43.77
N LYS A 257 -36.30 -38.10 -44.58
CA LYS A 257 -36.20 -36.64 -44.44
C LYS A 257 -36.74 -36.12 -43.11
N THR A 258 -37.76 -36.77 -42.52
CA THR A 258 -38.26 -36.42 -41.19
C THR A 258 -37.28 -36.82 -40.08
N ASN A 259 -36.54 -37.92 -40.24
CA ASN A 259 -35.45 -38.30 -39.34
C ASN A 259 -34.27 -37.33 -39.49
N GLU A 260 -33.80 -37.07 -40.72
CA GLU A 260 -32.72 -36.11 -41.01
C GLU A 260 -33.00 -34.72 -40.42
N LEU A 261 -34.24 -34.22 -40.56
CA LEU A 261 -34.66 -32.95 -39.95
C LEU A 261 -34.67 -32.98 -38.42
N ARG A 262 -35.10 -34.08 -37.78
CA ARG A 262 -35.02 -34.23 -36.32
C ARG A 262 -33.57 -34.27 -35.86
N ASP A 263 -32.73 -35.04 -36.54
CA ASP A 263 -31.35 -35.28 -36.13
C ASP A 263 -30.52 -33.98 -36.28
N LEU A 264 -30.76 -33.20 -37.35
CA LEU A 264 -30.27 -31.81 -37.49
C LEU A 264 -30.84 -30.87 -36.42
N GLN A 265 -32.10 -31.01 -36.02
CA GLN A 265 -32.71 -30.20 -34.95
C GLN A 265 -32.10 -30.54 -33.57
N GLU A 266 -31.75 -31.80 -33.31
CA GLU A 266 -31.01 -32.21 -32.11
C GLU A 266 -29.55 -31.72 -32.13
N GLU A 267 -28.89 -31.72 -33.27
CA GLU A 267 -27.55 -31.12 -33.43
C GLU A 267 -27.59 -29.60 -33.20
N TYR A 268 -28.57 -28.91 -33.77
CA TYR A 268 -28.78 -27.47 -33.53
C TYR A 268 -29.05 -27.15 -32.06
N GLN A 269 -29.86 -27.97 -31.36
CA GLN A 269 -30.08 -27.82 -29.91
C GLN A 269 -28.78 -28.01 -29.12
N LYS A 270 -27.97 -29.03 -29.43
CA LYS A 270 -26.67 -29.28 -28.77
C LYS A 270 -25.68 -28.15 -29.02
N ASN A 271 -25.54 -27.69 -30.26
CA ASN A 271 -24.68 -26.56 -30.61
C ASN A 271 -25.14 -25.27 -29.92
N LYS A 272 -26.46 -25.01 -29.88
CA LYS A 272 -27.00 -23.86 -29.14
C LYS A 272 -26.66 -23.95 -27.64
N GLN A 273 -26.89 -25.10 -27.00
CA GLN A 273 -26.55 -25.28 -25.59
C GLN A 273 -25.05 -25.06 -25.33
N HIS A 274 -24.17 -25.58 -26.21
CA HIS A 274 -22.73 -25.34 -26.12
C HIS A 274 -22.36 -23.85 -26.27
N TYR A 275 -23.04 -23.09 -27.14
CA TYR A 275 -22.86 -21.63 -27.24
C TYR A 275 -23.39 -20.88 -26.00
N ASP A 276 -24.53 -21.29 -25.45
CA ASP A 276 -25.09 -20.70 -24.22
C ASP A 276 -24.14 -20.97 -23.01
N GLU A 277 -23.59 -22.18 -22.90
CA GLU A 277 -22.59 -22.58 -21.89
C GLU A 277 -21.26 -21.82 -22.05
N HIS A 278 -20.73 -21.73 -23.27
CA HIS A 278 -19.51 -20.97 -23.56
C HIS A 278 -19.68 -19.47 -23.29
N THR A 279 -20.85 -18.91 -23.59
CA THR A 279 -21.18 -17.50 -23.28
C THR A 279 -21.27 -17.28 -21.76
N HIS A 280 -21.79 -18.25 -21.01
CA HIS A 280 -21.84 -18.20 -19.54
C HIS A 280 -20.45 -18.28 -18.91
N ASP A 281 -19.57 -19.14 -19.41
CA ASP A 281 -18.16 -19.24 -18.99
C ASP A 281 -17.38 -17.95 -19.31
N LEU A 282 -17.50 -17.41 -20.52
CA LEU A 282 -16.91 -16.10 -20.87
C LEU A 282 -17.41 -14.97 -19.97
N SER A 283 -18.73 -14.92 -19.68
CA SER A 283 -19.31 -13.93 -18.76
C SER A 283 -18.74 -14.08 -17.34
N THR A 284 -18.56 -15.31 -16.86
CA THR A 284 -17.99 -15.63 -15.54
C THR A 284 -16.50 -15.28 -15.47
N LYS A 285 -15.74 -15.54 -16.53
CA LYS A 285 -14.34 -15.11 -16.67
C LYS A 285 -14.22 -13.58 -16.69
N LEU A 286 -15.05 -12.90 -17.47
CA LEU A 286 -15.06 -11.43 -17.55
C LEU A 286 -15.37 -10.79 -16.20
N LYS A 287 -16.36 -11.33 -15.47
CA LYS A 287 -16.66 -10.92 -14.09
C LYS A 287 -15.46 -11.14 -13.17
N THR A 288 -14.83 -12.32 -13.21
CA THR A 288 -13.66 -12.67 -12.39
C THR A 288 -12.42 -11.80 -12.70
N ILE A 289 -12.31 -11.25 -13.91
CA ILE A 289 -11.31 -10.25 -14.29
C ILE A 289 -11.70 -8.87 -13.73
N THR A 290 -12.97 -8.48 -13.86
CA THR A 290 -13.50 -7.20 -13.35
C THR A 290 -13.35 -7.09 -11.82
N ASP A 291 -13.70 -8.15 -11.08
CA ASP A 291 -13.60 -8.19 -9.63
C ASP A 291 -12.12 -8.11 -9.18
N ARG A 292 -11.21 -8.88 -9.80
CA ARG A 292 -9.75 -8.77 -9.54
C ARG A 292 -9.18 -7.38 -9.89
N HIS A 293 -9.63 -6.76 -10.98
CA HIS A 293 -9.19 -5.41 -11.34
C HIS A 293 -9.67 -4.39 -10.31
N ARG A 294 -10.89 -4.54 -9.77
CA ARG A 294 -11.45 -3.72 -8.70
C ARG A 294 -10.68 -3.90 -7.39
N GLU A 295 -10.32 -5.12 -7.02
CA GLU A 295 -9.46 -5.41 -5.86
C GLU A 295 -8.08 -4.76 -6.00
N SER A 296 -7.41 -4.96 -7.13
CA SER A 296 -6.11 -4.33 -7.45
C SER A 296 -6.18 -2.79 -7.40
N THR A 297 -7.21 -2.19 -8.00
CA THR A 297 -7.43 -0.74 -7.95
C THR A 297 -7.72 -0.25 -6.52
N THR A 298 -8.33 -1.09 -5.67
CA THR A 298 -8.57 -0.76 -4.26
C THR A 298 -7.28 -0.83 -3.43
N SER A 299 -6.43 -1.83 -3.67
CA SER A 299 -5.10 -1.92 -3.04
C SER A 299 -4.24 -0.71 -3.42
N LEU A 300 -4.09 -0.43 -4.71
CA LEU A 300 -3.30 0.69 -5.21
C LEU A 300 -3.75 2.05 -4.62
N ASN A 301 -5.06 2.25 -4.43
CA ASN A 301 -5.57 3.45 -3.76
C ASN A 301 -5.22 3.51 -2.27
N ASN A 302 -5.16 2.38 -1.56
CA ASN A 302 -4.68 2.32 -0.19
C ASN A 302 -3.18 2.62 -0.10
N ASP A 303 -2.38 2.09 -1.03
CA ASP A 303 -0.93 2.33 -1.09
C ASP A 303 -0.63 3.80 -1.44
N ILE A 304 -1.35 4.40 -2.39
CA ILE A 304 -1.28 5.84 -2.70
C ILE A 304 -1.65 6.67 -1.46
N LYS A 305 -2.65 6.26 -0.68
CA LYS A 305 -3.05 6.95 0.57
C LYS A 305 -1.95 6.85 1.64
N LEU A 306 -1.35 5.67 1.82
CA LEU A 306 -0.25 5.46 2.76
C LEU A 306 1.01 6.24 2.34
N LYS A 307 1.32 6.30 1.04
CA LYS A 307 2.43 7.09 0.49
C LYS A 307 2.20 8.60 0.68
N LYS A 308 0.97 9.09 0.50
CA LYS A 308 0.63 10.48 0.84
C LYS A 308 0.84 10.80 2.31
N GLN A 309 0.47 9.90 3.23
CA GLN A 309 0.73 10.07 4.67
C GLN A 309 2.23 10.05 5.00
N GLN A 310 3.05 9.24 4.31
CA GLN A 310 4.51 9.25 4.47
C GLN A 310 5.13 10.55 3.96
N ILE A 311 4.66 11.07 2.81
CA ILE A 311 5.12 12.36 2.27
C ILE A 311 4.76 13.50 3.24
N GLU A 312 3.53 13.54 3.74
CA GLU A 312 3.07 14.51 4.75
C GLU A 312 3.97 14.53 6.00
N GLN A 313 4.33 13.35 6.53
CA GLN A 313 5.23 13.21 7.67
C GLN A 313 6.65 13.73 7.37
N TYR A 314 7.20 13.44 6.19
CA TYR A 314 8.52 13.98 5.79
C TYR A 314 8.48 15.49 5.56
N THR A 315 7.40 16.05 5.02
CA THR A 315 7.22 17.50 4.89
C THR A 315 7.26 18.17 6.27
N GLN A 316 6.51 17.65 7.24
CA GLN A 316 6.49 18.19 8.61
C GLN A 316 7.88 18.10 9.29
N GLN A 317 8.64 17.02 9.06
CA GLN A 317 10.02 16.91 9.54
C GLN A 317 10.96 17.94 8.87
N ILE A 318 10.81 18.19 7.57
CA ILE A 318 11.58 19.22 6.85
C ILE A 318 11.24 20.62 7.37
N GLU A 319 9.96 20.93 7.61
CA GLU A 319 9.52 22.20 8.20
C GLU A 319 10.09 22.41 9.61
N GLN A 320 10.11 21.36 10.44
CA GLN A 320 10.76 21.41 11.76
C GLN A 320 12.26 21.73 11.62
N ILE A 321 13.00 20.98 10.80
CA ILE A 321 14.45 21.19 10.60
C ILE A 321 14.75 22.59 10.04
N LEU A 322 13.89 23.13 9.18
CA LEU A 322 14.01 24.50 8.68
C LEU A 322 13.77 25.54 9.80
N SER A 323 12.82 25.30 10.71
CA SER A 323 12.60 26.18 11.86
C SER A 323 13.77 26.16 12.85
N GLU A 324 14.33 24.98 13.14
CA GLU A 324 15.53 24.80 13.98
C GLU A 324 16.75 25.49 13.35
N LYS A 325 16.94 25.36 12.03
CA LYS A 325 17.99 26.10 11.31
C LYS A 325 17.84 27.62 11.48
N VAL A 326 16.64 28.16 11.34
CA VAL A 326 16.39 29.60 11.50
C VAL A 326 16.67 30.05 12.94
N GLN A 327 16.33 29.24 13.94
CA GLN A 327 16.69 29.52 15.33
C GLN A 327 18.22 29.55 15.53
N LEU A 328 18.94 28.51 15.08
CA LEU A 328 20.40 28.43 15.20
C LEU A 328 21.13 29.56 14.45
N GLU A 329 20.59 30.01 13.32
CA GLU A 329 21.13 31.16 12.57
C GLU A 329 20.90 32.48 13.32
N ASN A 330 19.78 32.65 14.02
CA ASN A 330 19.56 33.78 14.92
C ASN A 330 20.51 33.76 16.14
N GLU A 331 20.63 32.61 16.81
CA GLU A 331 21.54 32.42 17.95
C GLU A 331 23.00 32.71 17.56
N ARG A 332 23.45 32.23 16.39
CA ARG A 332 24.75 32.56 15.81
C ARG A 332 24.93 34.07 15.59
N ASN A 333 23.91 34.76 15.09
CA ASN A 333 23.96 36.20 14.85
C ASN A 333 24.06 36.99 16.17
N ASP A 334 23.37 36.57 17.22
CA ASP A 334 23.46 37.19 18.56
C ASP A 334 24.78 36.88 19.27
N LEU A 335 25.31 35.66 19.15
CA LEU A 335 26.69 35.36 19.58
C LEU A 335 27.71 36.24 18.84
N GLN A 336 27.56 36.44 17.52
CA GLN A 336 28.45 37.33 16.77
C GLN A 336 28.33 38.79 17.22
N ARG A 337 27.15 39.26 17.63
CA ARG A 337 26.97 40.59 18.26
C ARG A 337 27.68 40.65 19.61
N GLN A 338 27.55 39.64 20.47
CA GLN A 338 28.21 39.56 21.77
C GLN A 338 29.75 39.58 21.63
N CYS A 339 30.31 38.86 20.65
CA CYS A 339 31.75 38.92 20.36
C CYS A 339 32.20 40.36 20.03
N ARG A 340 31.51 41.07 19.12
CA ARG A 340 31.85 42.47 18.78
C ARG A 340 31.76 43.43 19.96
N VAL A 341 30.82 43.21 20.88
CA VAL A 341 30.71 43.98 22.13
C VAL A 341 31.89 43.67 23.05
N LYS A 342 32.27 42.39 23.22
CA LYS A 342 33.46 41.98 23.97
C LYS A 342 34.73 42.61 23.39
N ASP A 343 34.93 42.53 22.08
CA ASP A 343 36.11 43.07 21.38
C ASP A 343 36.25 44.59 21.60
N THR A 344 35.13 45.33 21.55
CA THR A 344 35.08 46.77 21.87
C THR A 344 35.47 47.03 23.34
N ILE A 345 34.89 46.28 24.29
CA ILE A 345 35.21 46.42 25.73
C ILE A 345 36.69 46.10 26.01
N THR A 346 37.25 45.07 25.36
CA THR A 346 38.67 44.74 25.47
C THR A 346 39.54 45.86 24.92
N ALA A 347 39.20 46.46 23.77
CA ALA A 347 39.92 47.60 23.21
C ALA A 347 39.87 48.83 24.13
N ASP A 348 38.71 49.16 24.71
CA ASP A 348 38.56 50.26 25.66
C ASP A 348 39.38 50.03 26.94
N LEU A 349 39.38 48.80 27.48
CA LEU A 349 40.19 48.42 28.64
C LEU A 349 41.69 48.49 28.34
N GLU A 350 42.15 48.04 27.17
CA GLU A 350 43.55 48.21 26.75
C GLU A 350 43.96 49.69 26.63
N VAL A 351 43.05 50.56 26.19
CA VAL A 351 43.30 52.01 26.12
C VAL A 351 43.36 52.61 27.53
N GLN A 352 42.47 52.21 28.44
CA GLN A 352 42.53 52.62 29.85
C GLN A 352 43.84 52.18 30.52
N ILE A 353 44.25 50.91 30.35
CA ILE A 353 45.51 50.39 30.87
C ILE A 353 46.70 51.18 30.30
N ARG A 354 46.71 51.44 28.97
CA ARG A 354 47.75 52.26 28.32
C ARG A 354 47.72 53.73 28.72
N ASN A 355 46.62 54.26 29.28
CA ASN A 355 46.54 55.60 29.84
C ASN A 355 47.07 55.60 31.29
N LEU A 356 46.61 54.68 32.14
CA LEU A 356 47.07 54.52 33.52
C LEU A 356 48.59 54.26 33.60
N GLN A 357 49.14 53.44 32.69
CA GLN A 357 50.60 53.24 32.57
C GLN A 357 51.36 54.53 32.20
N ARG A 358 50.75 55.42 31.41
CA ARG A 358 51.32 56.75 31.09
C ARG A 358 51.19 57.73 32.26
N GLU A 359 50.11 57.69 33.02
CA GLU A 359 49.96 58.50 34.23
C GLU A 359 50.95 58.06 35.33
N LEU A 360 51.15 56.75 35.50
CA LEU A 360 52.14 56.18 36.43
C LEU A 360 53.60 56.49 36.02
N THR A 361 53.88 56.66 34.73
CA THR A 361 55.23 57.05 34.25
C THR A 361 55.42 58.56 34.11
N SER A 362 54.34 59.35 34.02
CA SER A 362 54.39 60.82 34.03
C SER A 362 54.40 61.42 35.44
N ASN A 363 53.78 60.76 36.42
CA ASN A 363 53.82 61.19 37.82
C ASN A 363 55.12 60.68 38.46
N ASN A 364 56.17 61.49 38.34
CA ASN A 364 57.57 61.16 38.64
C ASN A 364 57.86 60.97 40.15
N TYR A 365 57.27 59.95 40.76
CA TYR A 365 57.59 59.49 42.11
C TYR A 365 58.81 58.55 42.08
N PRO A 366 59.79 58.71 42.98
CA PRO A 366 60.93 57.80 43.10
C PRO A 366 60.49 56.48 43.76
N ILE A 367 59.94 55.57 42.96
CA ILE A 367 59.55 54.23 43.41
C ILE A 367 60.81 53.41 43.74
N ILE A 368 60.97 53.13 45.03
CA ILE A 368 61.96 52.19 45.57
C ILE A 368 61.77 50.82 44.89
N PRO A 369 62.84 50.08 44.51
CA PRO A 369 62.73 48.79 43.85
C PRO A 369 62.15 47.73 44.81
N ILE A 370 60.82 47.66 44.89
CA ILE A 370 60.08 46.56 45.49
C ILE A 370 60.27 45.36 44.56
N GLN A 371 60.80 44.26 45.10
CA GLN A 371 60.98 43.01 44.36
C GLN A 371 59.62 42.50 43.82
N PRO A 372 59.59 41.81 42.67
CA PRO A 372 58.36 41.21 42.17
C PRO A 372 57.89 40.13 43.15
N VAL A 373 56.90 40.47 43.97
CA VAL A 373 56.12 39.48 44.72
C VAL A 373 55.28 38.74 43.70
N GLU A 374 55.75 37.55 43.30
CA GLU A 374 55.01 36.67 42.40
C GLU A 374 53.69 36.24 43.06
N SER A 375 52.61 36.97 42.77
CA SER A 375 51.24 36.54 43.02
C SER A 375 50.95 35.34 42.13
N THR A 376 51.26 34.14 42.63
CA THR A 376 50.98 32.86 41.96
C THR A 376 49.52 32.73 41.59
N VAL A 377 48.61 33.32 42.38
CA VAL A 377 47.17 33.39 42.13
C VAL A 377 46.87 33.97 40.74
N SER A 378 47.37 35.16 40.42
CA SER A 378 47.09 35.81 39.14
C SER A 378 47.75 35.10 37.95
N LYS A 379 48.83 34.35 38.18
CA LYS A 379 49.49 33.52 37.16
C LYS A 379 48.61 32.29 36.83
N ILE A 380 48.10 31.62 37.87
CA ILE A 380 47.18 30.47 37.76
C ILE A 380 45.83 30.89 37.15
N GLU A 381 45.30 32.07 37.47
CA GLU A 381 44.07 32.59 36.85
C GLU A 381 44.24 32.85 35.35
N TYR A 382 45.38 33.42 34.93
CA TYR A 382 45.69 33.57 33.49
C TYR A 382 45.90 32.22 32.79
N GLU A 383 46.59 31.25 33.41
CA GLU A 383 46.77 29.91 32.83
C GLU A 383 45.44 29.13 32.73
N LYS A 384 44.52 29.27 33.71
CA LYS A 384 43.15 28.73 33.60
C LYS A 384 42.38 29.38 32.47
N LEU A 385 42.41 30.71 32.36
CA LEU A 385 41.68 31.44 31.32
C LEU A 385 42.19 31.12 29.91
N ASP A 386 43.51 30.94 29.73
CA ASP A 386 44.10 30.54 28.45
C ASP A 386 43.79 29.07 28.11
N GLN A 387 43.73 28.16 29.11
CA GLN A 387 43.24 26.79 28.91
C GLN A 387 41.75 26.74 28.51
N GLU A 388 40.90 27.56 29.13
CA GLU A 388 39.51 27.73 28.72
C GLU A 388 39.40 28.31 27.29
N LEU A 389 40.20 29.31 26.96
CA LEU A 389 40.27 29.87 25.60
C LEU A 389 40.74 28.82 24.58
N HIS A 390 41.71 27.98 24.93
CA HIS A 390 42.21 26.92 24.05
C HIS A 390 41.18 25.80 23.86
N SER A 391 40.46 25.40 24.91
CA SER A 391 39.43 24.37 24.84
C SER A 391 38.18 24.84 24.07
N THR A 392 37.73 26.08 24.29
CA THR A 392 36.62 26.69 23.54
C THR A 392 36.98 26.90 22.07
N LYS A 393 38.19 27.35 21.76
CA LYS A 393 38.70 27.40 20.39
C LYS A 393 38.72 26.03 19.71
N LYS A 394 39.22 24.99 20.41
CA LYS A 394 39.21 23.61 19.90
C LYS A 394 37.79 23.08 19.64
N ARG A 395 36.80 23.44 20.47
CA ARG A 395 35.37 23.15 20.19
C ARG A 395 34.87 23.90 18.96
N LEU A 396 35.22 25.18 18.80
CA LEU A 396 34.83 26.00 17.65
C LEU A 396 35.41 25.47 16.33
N ASP A 397 36.69 25.07 16.34
CA ASP A 397 37.36 24.43 15.19
C ASP A 397 36.69 23.08 14.83
N GLY A 398 36.29 22.30 15.83
CA GLY A 398 35.51 21.06 15.66
C GLY A 398 34.15 21.29 15.00
N ILE A 399 33.35 22.22 15.52
CA ILE A 399 32.06 22.61 14.94
C ILE A 399 32.24 23.15 13.51
N THR A 400 33.31 23.91 13.25
CA THR A 400 33.64 24.43 11.92
C THR A 400 34.00 23.31 10.93
N ALA A 401 34.66 22.25 11.39
CA ALA A 401 34.94 21.07 10.58
C ALA A 401 33.65 20.26 10.29
N GLU A 402 32.76 20.12 11.28
CA GLU A 402 31.49 19.40 11.14
C GLU A 402 30.49 20.13 10.22
N LEU A 403 30.45 21.47 10.28
CA LEU A 403 29.69 22.28 9.32
C LEU A 403 30.22 22.07 7.89
N LYS A 404 31.54 22.08 7.68
CA LYS A 404 32.14 21.81 6.36
C LYS A 404 31.84 20.42 5.82
N THR A 405 31.76 19.38 6.66
CA THR A 405 31.38 18.04 6.19
C THR A 405 29.88 17.94 5.89
N LYS A 406 29.03 18.63 6.65
CA LYS A 406 27.59 18.76 6.34
C LYS A 406 27.34 19.54 5.04
N ASP A 407 28.03 20.66 4.83
CA ASP A 407 27.97 21.41 3.57
C ASP A 407 28.44 20.56 2.38
N ALA A 408 29.52 19.79 2.53
CA ALA A 408 29.99 18.88 1.48
C ALA A 408 28.97 17.77 1.17
N LEU A 409 28.26 17.26 2.19
CA LEU A 409 27.19 16.28 2.02
C LEU A 409 25.99 16.88 1.28
N ILE A 410 25.57 18.10 1.64
CA ILE A 410 24.47 18.82 0.99
C ILE A 410 24.79 19.09 -0.49
N ASN A 411 25.99 19.60 -0.80
CA ASN A 411 26.41 19.83 -2.18
C ASN A 411 26.42 18.53 -3.00
N LYS A 412 26.80 17.40 -2.40
CA LYS A 412 26.72 16.09 -3.07
C LYS A 412 25.27 15.65 -3.30
N LEU A 413 24.40 15.76 -2.31
CA LEU A 413 22.98 15.42 -2.45
C LEU A 413 22.28 16.28 -3.52
N GLU A 414 22.61 17.56 -3.61
CA GLU A 414 22.16 18.43 -4.71
C GLU A 414 22.68 17.96 -6.07
N GLN A 415 23.94 17.52 -6.16
CA GLN A 415 24.51 17.00 -7.41
C GLN A 415 23.84 15.70 -7.83
N ASP A 416 23.63 14.77 -6.89
CA ASP A 416 22.95 13.49 -7.13
C ASP A 416 21.47 13.72 -7.53
N LEU A 417 20.77 14.68 -6.91
CA LEU A 417 19.41 15.09 -7.30
C LEU A 417 19.35 15.71 -8.70
N ARG A 418 20.30 16.56 -9.07
CA ARG A 418 20.38 17.14 -10.42
C ARG A 418 20.65 16.06 -11.47
N ALA A 419 21.50 15.08 -11.17
CA ALA A 419 21.77 13.95 -12.07
C ALA A 419 20.53 13.05 -12.22
N LEU A 420 19.85 12.72 -11.12
CA LEU A 420 18.62 11.93 -11.13
C LEU A 420 17.51 12.63 -11.93
N LYS A 421 17.30 13.94 -11.69
CA LYS A 421 16.32 14.72 -12.45
C LYS A 421 16.66 14.71 -13.94
N LYS A 422 17.91 15.00 -14.32
CA LYS A 422 18.33 14.99 -15.71
C LYS A 422 18.04 13.63 -16.39
N SER A 423 18.37 12.53 -15.72
CA SER A 423 18.10 11.17 -16.23
C SER A 423 16.59 10.91 -16.43
N HIS A 424 15.74 11.44 -15.55
CA HIS A 424 14.29 11.34 -15.71
C HIS A 424 13.76 12.21 -16.85
N ASP A 425 14.25 13.45 -16.99
CA ASP A 425 13.88 14.36 -18.07
C ASP A 425 14.28 13.75 -19.45
N GLU A 426 15.50 13.17 -19.56
CA GLU A 426 15.97 12.46 -20.77
C GLU A 426 15.11 11.22 -21.11
N GLN A 427 14.71 10.41 -20.12
CA GLN A 427 13.79 9.28 -20.32
C GLN A 427 12.39 9.72 -20.77
N LEU A 428 11.88 10.83 -20.22
CA LEU A 428 10.57 11.37 -20.56
C LEU A 428 10.56 11.90 -22.00
N GLU A 429 11.61 12.61 -22.42
CA GLU A 429 11.77 13.13 -23.78
C GLU A 429 11.87 11.98 -24.79
N GLN A 430 12.63 10.92 -24.49
CA GLN A 430 12.71 9.71 -25.32
C GLN A 430 11.35 8.98 -25.45
N HIS A 431 10.55 8.92 -24.37
CA HIS A 431 9.22 8.31 -24.40
C HIS A 431 8.18 9.17 -25.16
N ILE A 432 8.35 10.50 -25.16
CA ILE A 432 7.55 11.40 -26.00
C ILE A 432 7.91 11.20 -27.49
N GLU A 433 9.21 11.08 -27.82
CA GLU A 433 9.66 10.86 -29.19
C GLU A 433 9.13 9.53 -29.77
N THR A 434 9.23 8.41 -29.05
CA THR A 434 8.67 7.12 -29.51
C THR A 434 7.15 7.17 -29.70
N SER A 435 6.42 7.69 -28.71
CA SER A 435 4.96 7.83 -28.78
C SER A 435 4.49 8.74 -29.93
N THR A 436 5.28 9.76 -30.28
CA THR A 436 5.00 10.64 -31.42
C THR A 436 5.22 9.91 -32.75
N ASN A 437 6.32 9.17 -32.89
CA ASN A 437 6.60 8.35 -34.08
C ASN A 437 5.53 7.26 -34.29
N ASP A 438 5.09 6.58 -33.24
CA ASP A 438 3.99 5.60 -33.29
C ASP A 438 2.69 6.25 -33.77
N ALA A 439 2.37 7.47 -33.30
CA ALA A 439 1.21 8.23 -33.74
C ALA A 439 1.28 8.62 -35.23
N GLU A 440 2.45 8.99 -35.75
CA GLU A 440 2.63 9.27 -37.18
C GLU A 440 2.50 8.01 -38.05
N GLN A 441 3.03 6.87 -37.58
CA GLN A 441 2.89 5.58 -38.25
C GLN A 441 1.41 5.15 -38.31
N LEU A 442 0.69 5.29 -37.19
CA LEU A 442 -0.76 5.07 -37.10
C LEU A 442 -1.55 5.98 -38.05
N HIS A 443 -1.26 7.28 -38.08
CA HIS A 443 -1.89 8.22 -39.02
C HIS A 443 -1.58 7.90 -40.49
N THR A 444 -0.45 7.26 -40.78
CA THR A 444 -0.09 6.79 -42.12
C THR A 444 -0.83 5.52 -42.51
N GLU A 445 -0.95 4.55 -41.59
CA GLU A 445 -1.71 3.33 -41.85
C GLU A 445 -3.23 3.58 -41.98
N ILE A 446 -3.80 4.50 -41.18
CA ILE A 446 -5.20 4.95 -41.31
C ILE A 446 -5.44 5.61 -42.69
N ARG A 447 -4.46 6.36 -43.22
CA ARG A 447 -4.55 6.93 -44.58
C ARG A 447 -4.51 5.86 -45.67
N ALA A 448 -3.72 4.80 -45.50
CA ALA A 448 -3.69 3.67 -46.42
C ALA A 448 -5.02 2.89 -46.42
N LEU A 449 -5.55 2.58 -45.24
CA LEU A 449 -6.83 1.88 -45.08
C LEU A 449 -8.00 2.65 -45.71
N LYS A 450 -8.08 3.97 -45.52
CA LYS A 450 -9.13 4.79 -46.15
C LYS A 450 -9.14 4.68 -47.68
N ARG A 451 -7.98 4.68 -48.34
CA ARG A 451 -7.90 4.50 -49.81
C ARG A 451 -8.45 3.14 -50.24
N LEU A 452 -8.00 2.07 -49.58
CA LEU A 452 -8.37 0.69 -49.92
C LEU A 452 -9.88 0.42 -49.74
N CYS A 453 -10.52 1.11 -48.80
CA CYS A 453 -11.96 1.04 -48.59
C CYS A 453 -12.76 1.83 -49.65
N GLU A 454 -12.24 2.97 -50.11
CA GLU A 454 -12.84 3.71 -51.24
C GLU A 454 -12.72 2.90 -52.55
N GLU A 455 -11.57 2.28 -52.83
CA GLU A 455 -11.40 1.33 -53.95
C GLU A 455 -12.38 0.15 -53.89
N LYS A 456 -12.64 -0.38 -52.68
CA LYS A 456 -13.61 -1.47 -52.47
C LYS A 456 -15.06 -1.04 -52.69
N LYS A 457 -15.41 0.18 -52.30
CA LYS A 457 -16.71 0.81 -52.52
C LYS A 457 -16.98 1.02 -54.02
N ASP A 458 -15.98 1.48 -54.78
CA ASP A 458 -16.09 1.63 -56.23
C ASP A 458 -16.21 0.27 -56.95
N GLN A 459 -15.48 -0.77 -56.49
CA GLN A 459 -15.68 -2.15 -56.96
C GLN A 459 -17.12 -2.63 -56.75
N LEU A 460 -17.68 -2.42 -55.55
CA LEU A 460 -19.04 -2.85 -55.22
C LEU A 460 -20.10 -2.12 -56.06
N HIS A 461 -19.89 -0.81 -56.29
CA HIS A 461 -20.80 -0.02 -57.13
C HIS A 461 -20.82 -0.50 -58.57
N LYS A 462 -19.65 -0.85 -59.14
CA LYS A 462 -19.55 -1.44 -60.49
C LYS A 462 -20.32 -2.77 -60.59
N GLN A 463 -20.11 -3.69 -59.64
CA GLN A 463 -20.82 -4.99 -59.63
C GLN A 463 -22.33 -4.83 -59.49
N SER A 464 -22.79 -3.84 -58.71
CA SER A 464 -24.22 -3.53 -58.59
C SER A 464 -24.83 -2.98 -59.89
N LEU A 465 -24.03 -2.31 -60.73
CA LEU A 465 -24.46 -1.82 -62.03
C LEU A 465 -24.61 -2.97 -63.04
N GLU A 466 -23.60 -3.85 -63.12
CA GLU A 466 -23.58 -5.02 -63.99
C GLU A 466 -24.76 -5.97 -63.72
N LEU A 467 -25.08 -6.22 -62.43
CA LEU A 467 -26.25 -7.01 -62.04
C LEU A 467 -27.58 -6.40 -62.52
N ARG A 468 -27.73 -5.06 -62.47
CA ARG A 468 -28.95 -4.38 -62.92
C ARG A 468 -29.13 -4.51 -64.44
N THR A 469 -28.06 -4.38 -65.22
CA THR A 469 -28.10 -4.56 -66.68
C THR A 469 -28.53 -5.99 -67.07
N CYS A 470 -28.02 -7.01 -66.38
CA CYS A 470 -28.47 -8.40 -66.58
C CYS A 470 -29.96 -8.60 -66.24
N GLN A 471 -30.45 -7.91 -65.21
CA GLN A 471 -31.84 -8.00 -64.77
C GLN A 471 -32.83 -7.33 -65.76
N GLU A 472 -32.42 -6.23 -66.40
CA GLU A 472 -33.19 -5.56 -67.45
C GLU A 472 -33.31 -6.40 -68.74
N HIS A 473 -32.23 -7.10 -69.14
CA HIS A 473 -32.27 -8.01 -70.30
C HIS A 473 -33.29 -9.16 -70.13
N LEU A 474 -33.41 -9.73 -68.93
CA LEU A 474 -34.29 -10.88 -68.67
C LEU A 474 -35.79 -10.56 -68.83
N ILE A 475 -36.16 -9.29 -68.71
CA ILE A 475 -37.56 -8.81 -68.78
C ILE A 475 -38.03 -8.65 -70.24
N VAL A 476 -37.11 -8.48 -71.19
CA VAL A 476 -37.43 -8.24 -72.61
C VAL A 476 -37.82 -9.53 -73.35
N GLU A 477 -37.23 -10.67 -73.01
CA GLU A 477 -37.45 -11.94 -73.73
C GLU A 477 -38.85 -12.57 -73.51
N GLN A 478 -39.55 -12.24 -72.42
CA GLN A 478 -40.80 -12.93 -72.04
C GLN A 478 -42.05 -12.55 -72.86
N ASN A 479 -41.96 -11.64 -73.85
CA ASN A 479 -43.10 -10.87 -74.37
C ASN A 479 -43.49 -11.09 -75.85
N LYS A 480 -43.31 -12.29 -76.44
CA LYS A 480 -43.86 -12.61 -77.80
C LYS A 480 -44.36 -14.05 -77.94
N ASN A 481 -45.59 -14.26 -78.44
CA ASN A 481 -46.12 -15.60 -78.74
C ASN A 481 -47.40 -15.63 -79.62
N ILE A 482 -47.39 -16.27 -80.82
CA ILE A 482 -48.54 -16.61 -81.73
C ILE A 482 -47.97 -17.39 -82.98
N THR A 483 -48.52 -18.41 -83.69
CA THR A 483 -49.57 -19.46 -83.52
C THR A 483 -49.37 -20.67 -84.49
N ASN A 484 -49.61 -21.89 -84.03
CA ASN A 484 -50.38 -23.01 -84.66
C ASN A 484 -50.08 -23.67 -86.03
N GLU A 485 -48.98 -23.37 -86.73
CA GLU A 485 -48.24 -24.42 -87.48
C GLU A 485 -46.78 -24.43 -87.02
N HIS A 486 -46.29 -23.21 -86.83
CA HIS A 486 -45.30 -22.79 -85.84
C HIS A 486 -45.46 -23.41 -84.44
N GLU A 487 -46.46 -24.24 -84.12
CA GLU A 487 -46.54 -24.97 -82.83
C GLU A 487 -45.49 -26.06 -82.66
N HIS A 488 -45.16 -26.83 -83.72
CA HIS A 488 -44.13 -27.87 -83.60
C HIS A 488 -42.71 -27.26 -83.62
N GLU A 489 -42.54 -26.15 -84.35
CA GLU A 489 -41.35 -25.30 -84.32
C GLU A 489 -41.22 -24.55 -82.99
N LYS A 490 -42.33 -24.08 -82.40
CA LYS A 490 -42.35 -23.55 -81.03
C LYS A 490 -42.07 -24.61 -79.99
N LEU A 491 -42.54 -25.84 -80.12
CA LEU A 491 -42.14 -26.92 -79.22
C LEU A 491 -40.64 -27.18 -79.35
N SER A 492 -40.09 -27.19 -80.57
CA SER A 492 -38.64 -27.26 -80.81
C SER A 492 -37.89 -26.07 -80.17
N ASN A 493 -38.37 -24.84 -80.36
CA ASN A 493 -37.74 -23.62 -79.86
C ASN A 493 -37.95 -23.42 -78.36
N ILE A 494 -39.05 -23.88 -77.77
CA ILE A 494 -39.30 -23.89 -76.32
C ILE A 494 -38.43 -24.99 -75.70
N ILE A 495 -38.27 -26.16 -76.33
CA ILE A 495 -37.32 -27.17 -75.88
C ILE A 495 -35.88 -26.64 -75.97
N HIS A 496 -35.52 -25.94 -77.04
CA HIS A 496 -34.21 -25.30 -77.18
C HIS A 496 -33.99 -24.19 -76.13
N LEU A 497 -34.96 -23.29 -75.93
CA LEU A 497 -34.88 -22.20 -74.96
C LEU A 497 -34.90 -22.73 -73.53
N SER A 498 -35.67 -23.78 -73.24
CA SER A 498 -35.67 -24.48 -71.95
C SER A 498 -34.34 -25.19 -71.73
N LYS A 499 -33.75 -25.78 -72.77
CA LYS A 499 -32.43 -26.42 -72.70
C LYS A 499 -31.32 -25.40 -72.48
N GLU A 500 -31.38 -24.26 -73.16
CA GLU A 500 -30.45 -23.14 -72.95
C GLU A 500 -30.63 -22.50 -71.55
N GLN A 501 -31.87 -22.41 -71.05
CA GLN A 501 -32.16 -21.99 -69.68
C GLN A 501 -31.68 -23.02 -68.65
N ILE A 502 -31.79 -24.32 -68.93
CA ILE A 502 -31.22 -25.39 -68.10
C ILE A 502 -29.69 -25.30 -68.10
N GLU A 503 -29.04 -25.16 -69.27
CA GLU A 503 -27.58 -25.01 -69.38
C GLU A 503 -27.09 -23.72 -68.68
N LYS A 504 -27.84 -22.61 -68.76
CA LYS A 504 -27.59 -21.40 -67.95
C LYS A 504 -27.78 -21.64 -66.43
N LEU A 505 -28.80 -22.38 -66.02
CA LEU A 505 -29.05 -22.70 -64.60
C LEU A 505 -28.01 -23.69 -64.04
N GLU A 506 -27.57 -24.67 -64.84
CA GLU A 506 -26.48 -25.59 -64.50
C GLU A 506 -25.15 -24.85 -64.40
N HIS A 507 -24.85 -23.93 -65.32
CA HIS A 507 -23.66 -23.07 -65.23
C HIS A 507 -23.71 -22.16 -63.99
N ASN A 508 -24.86 -21.53 -63.69
CA ASN A 508 -25.04 -20.71 -62.50
C ASN A 508 -24.92 -21.54 -61.20
N LEU A 509 -25.44 -22.77 -61.18
CA LEU A 509 -25.31 -23.70 -60.08
C LEU A 509 -23.85 -24.13 -59.88
N GLN A 510 -23.11 -24.35 -60.96
CA GLN A 510 -21.69 -24.71 -60.92
C GLN A 510 -20.81 -23.52 -60.47
N GLU A 511 -21.10 -22.29 -60.92
CA GLU A 511 -20.48 -21.09 -60.34
C GLU A 511 -20.77 -20.96 -58.84
N SER A 512 -22.02 -21.22 -58.42
CA SER A 512 -22.44 -21.13 -57.03
C SER A 512 -21.71 -22.15 -56.14
N LYS A 513 -21.50 -23.38 -56.65
CA LYS A 513 -20.65 -24.38 -55.99
C LYS A 513 -19.20 -23.89 -55.83
N ILE A 514 -18.57 -23.42 -56.91
CA ILE A 514 -17.18 -22.91 -56.88
C ILE A 514 -17.06 -21.73 -55.90
N LYS A 515 -18.05 -20.84 -55.85
CA LYS A 515 -18.11 -19.73 -54.89
C LYS A 515 -18.27 -20.23 -53.44
N ASN A 516 -19.10 -21.25 -53.19
CA ASN A 516 -19.21 -21.88 -51.88
C ASN A 516 -17.91 -22.58 -51.44
N GLU A 517 -17.24 -23.32 -52.34
CA GLU A 517 -15.93 -23.95 -52.06
C GLU A 517 -14.87 -22.89 -51.71
N GLN A 518 -14.88 -21.72 -52.38
CA GLN A 518 -14.02 -20.58 -52.05
C GLN A 518 -14.37 -19.95 -50.69
N TYR A 519 -15.65 -19.83 -50.34
CA TYR A 519 -16.08 -19.35 -49.02
C TYR A 519 -15.72 -20.33 -47.91
N GLU A 520 -15.88 -21.64 -48.12
CA GLU A 520 -15.48 -22.68 -47.17
C GLU A 520 -13.97 -22.71 -46.95
N TYR A 521 -13.16 -22.57 -48.00
CA TYR A 521 -11.71 -22.38 -47.88
C TYR A 521 -11.38 -21.13 -47.05
N THR A 522 -12.05 -20.01 -47.31
CA THR A 522 -11.86 -18.74 -46.59
C THR A 522 -12.25 -18.86 -45.11
N ILE A 523 -13.35 -19.55 -44.79
CA ILE A 523 -13.81 -19.82 -43.41
C ILE A 523 -12.79 -20.70 -42.67
N ASN A 524 -12.23 -21.72 -43.33
CA ASN A 524 -11.19 -22.57 -42.76
C ASN A 524 -9.89 -21.80 -42.50
N GLU A 525 -9.49 -20.89 -43.41
CA GLU A 525 -8.33 -20.02 -43.20
C GLU A 525 -8.56 -19.04 -42.03
N LEU A 526 -9.73 -18.41 -41.96
CA LEU A 526 -10.10 -17.51 -40.87
C LEU A 526 -10.16 -18.23 -39.52
N THR A 527 -10.72 -19.43 -39.46
CA THR A 527 -10.73 -20.29 -38.26
C THR A 527 -9.31 -20.63 -37.81
N SER A 528 -8.42 -21.01 -38.75
CA SER A 528 -7.00 -21.26 -38.45
C SER A 528 -6.30 -20.01 -37.88
N ARG A 529 -6.58 -18.83 -38.44
CA ARG A 529 -6.05 -17.55 -37.96
C ARG A 529 -6.61 -17.16 -36.57
N ILE A 530 -7.87 -17.46 -36.27
CA ILE A 530 -8.48 -17.25 -34.94
C ILE A 530 -7.79 -18.12 -33.89
N ASN A 531 -7.66 -19.44 -34.14
CA ASN A 531 -7.00 -20.37 -33.21
C ASN A 531 -5.55 -19.96 -32.91
N LEU A 532 -4.84 -19.41 -33.91
CA LEU A 532 -3.49 -18.86 -33.73
C LEU A 532 -3.48 -17.58 -32.88
N ILE A 533 -4.46 -16.70 -33.05
CA ILE A 533 -4.61 -15.48 -32.24
C ILE A 533 -4.93 -15.84 -30.78
N GLU A 534 -5.85 -16.79 -30.54
CA GLU A 534 -6.17 -17.28 -29.20
C GLU A 534 -4.96 -17.90 -28.50
N THR A 535 -4.19 -18.74 -29.22
CA THR A 535 -2.94 -19.30 -28.71
C THR A 535 -1.96 -18.20 -28.31
N LYS A 536 -1.82 -17.15 -29.13
CA LYS A 536 -0.93 -16.00 -28.83
C LYS A 536 -1.46 -15.10 -27.71
N LEU A 537 -2.76 -15.00 -27.53
CA LEU A 537 -3.38 -14.31 -26.39
C LEU A 537 -3.09 -15.05 -25.07
N ILE A 538 -3.20 -16.38 -25.07
CA ILE A 538 -2.88 -17.23 -23.91
C ILE A 538 -1.38 -17.13 -23.56
N GLU A 539 -0.48 -17.15 -24.55
CA GLU A 539 0.95 -16.88 -24.34
C GLU A 539 1.18 -15.51 -23.68
N ALA A 540 0.54 -14.45 -24.19
CA ALA A 540 0.69 -13.10 -23.67
C ALA A 540 0.16 -12.96 -22.23
N MET A 541 -1.02 -13.53 -21.93
CA MET A 541 -1.57 -13.56 -20.56
C MET A 541 -0.63 -14.31 -19.60
N THR A 542 -0.06 -15.43 -20.02
CA THR A 542 0.89 -16.21 -19.21
C THR A 542 2.17 -15.42 -18.90
N LEU A 543 2.66 -14.62 -19.85
CA LEU A 543 3.81 -13.72 -19.64
C LEU A 543 3.47 -12.55 -18.70
N ILE A 544 2.25 -12.01 -18.77
CA ILE A 544 1.77 -10.96 -17.86
C ILE A 544 1.67 -11.50 -16.43
N ASP A 545 1.08 -12.69 -16.23
CA ASP A 545 1.00 -13.32 -14.91
C ASP A 545 2.40 -13.64 -14.33
N LEU A 546 3.35 -14.05 -15.18
CA LEU A 546 4.74 -14.27 -14.76
C LEU A 546 5.42 -12.95 -14.34
N ARG A 547 5.28 -11.88 -15.13
CA ARG A 547 5.79 -10.54 -14.82
C ARG A 547 5.21 -10.00 -13.51
N ASN A 548 3.90 -10.13 -13.32
CA ASN A 548 3.22 -9.71 -12.10
C ASN A 548 3.74 -10.48 -10.88
N LYS A 549 3.98 -11.79 -11.00
CA LYS A 549 4.61 -12.58 -9.94
C LYS A 549 6.03 -12.07 -9.62
N THR A 550 6.86 -11.84 -10.63
CA THR A 550 8.23 -11.34 -10.43
C THR A 550 8.25 -9.95 -9.77
N LEU A 551 7.28 -9.07 -10.07
CA LEU A 551 7.13 -7.79 -9.37
C LEU A 551 6.80 -8.00 -7.88
N ILE A 552 5.84 -8.89 -7.56
CA ILE A 552 5.50 -9.24 -6.17
C ILE A 552 6.71 -9.85 -5.43
N ASP A 553 7.48 -10.72 -6.08
CA ASP A 553 8.69 -11.32 -5.52
C ASP A 553 9.79 -10.25 -5.26
N TYR A 554 9.84 -9.16 -6.03
CA TYR A 554 10.72 -8.02 -5.77
C TYR A 554 10.21 -7.08 -4.67
N GLU A 555 8.89 -6.82 -4.60
CA GLU A 555 8.28 -6.03 -3.52
C GLU A 555 8.53 -6.67 -2.15
N GLN A 556 8.37 -7.99 -2.05
CA GLN A 556 8.69 -8.75 -0.83
C GLN A 556 10.18 -8.68 -0.44
N GLN A 557 11.09 -8.67 -1.42
CA GLN A 557 12.52 -8.47 -1.16
C GLN A 557 12.83 -7.04 -0.68
N MET A 558 12.18 -6.04 -1.27
CA MET A 558 12.32 -4.64 -0.85
C MET A 558 11.80 -4.40 0.57
N ASP A 559 10.64 -4.95 0.95
CA ASP A 559 10.15 -4.85 2.32
C ASP A 559 11.03 -5.64 3.31
N LYS A 560 11.59 -6.79 2.93
CA LYS A 560 12.60 -7.49 3.75
C LYS A 560 13.84 -6.63 4.00
N ILE A 561 14.42 -6.03 2.96
CA ILE A 561 15.59 -5.14 3.07
C ILE A 561 15.26 -3.92 3.95
N LYS A 562 14.07 -3.35 3.81
CA LYS A 562 13.57 -2.23 4.61
C LYS A 562 13.39 -2.60 6.09
N ILE A 563 12.89 -3.80 6.40
CA ILE A 563 12.82 -4.31 7.78
C ILE A 563 14.23 -4.48 8.37
N GLU A 564 15.17 -5.07 7.61
CA GLU A 564 16.58 -5.20 8.03
C GLU A 564 17.26 -3.83 8.24
N LEU A 565 16.92 -2.82 7.43
CA LEU A 565 17.42 -1.45 7.57
C LEU A 565 16.86 -0.76 8.82
N ILE A 566 15.54 -0.88 9.07
CA ILE A 566 14.89 -0.33 10.27
C ILE A 566 15.45 -0.98 11.54
N GLN A 567 15.66 -2.30 11.53
CA GLN A 567 16.27 -3.02 12.65
C GLN A 567 17.71 -2.54 12.92
N LYS A 568 18.53 -2.37 11.88
CA LYS A 568 19.88 -1.80 12.02
C LYS A 568 19.88 -0.35 12.50
N HIS A 569 18.92 0.47 12.06
CA HIS A 569 18.78 1.85 12.54
C HIS A 569 18.40 1.88 14.02
N LYS A 570 17.49 1.01 14.47
CA LYS A 570 17.20 0.82 15.89
C LYS A 570 18.45 0.40 16.68
N GLU A 571 19.21 -0.58 16.20
CA GLU A 571 20.47 -1.00 16.85
C GLU A 571 21.55 0.09 16.90
N ILE A 572 21.46 1.12 16.06
CA ILE A 572 22.33 2.31 16.13
C ILE A 572 21.80 3.28 17.19
N LEU A 573 20.49 3.52 17.25
CA LEU A 573 19.86 4.36 18.28
C LEU A 573 20.03 3.77 19.69
N ASP A 574 19.86 2.46 19.86
CA ASP A 574 20.09 1.74 21.12
C ASP A 574 21.56 1.88 21.57
N LYS A 575 22.51 1.90 20.63
CA LYS A 575 23.94 2.14 20.91
C LYS A 575 24.24 3.61 21.22
N GLN A 576 23.59 4.56 20.54
CA GLN A 576 23.75 5.99 20.84
C GLN A 576 23.25 6.28 22.26
N CYS A 577 22.06 5.80 22.63
CA CYS A 577 21.52 5.91 23.99
C CYS A 577 22.47 5.33 25.06
N HIS A 578 23.19 4.24 24.74
CA HIS A 578 24.22 3.71 25.63
C HIS A 578 25.50 4.57 25.68
N ILE A 579 25.90 5.20 24.58
CA ILE A 579 27.00 6.19 24.56
C ILE A 579 26.61 7.41 25.41
N ASP A 580 25.40 7.96 25.23
CA ASP A 580 24.89 9.10 25.99
C ASP A 580 24.88 8.81 27.50
N GLN A 581 24.50 7.59 27.89
CA GLN A 581 24.59 7.11 29.28
C GLN A 581 26.04 7.04 29.78
N LEU A 582 27.00 6.57 28.97
CA LEU A 582 28.41 6.52 29.34
C LEU A 582 29.01 7.92 29.46
N GLU A 583 28.66 8.84 28.57
CA GLU A 583 29.07 10.25 28.64
C GLU A 583 28.52 10.93 29.90
N GLN A 584 27.25 10.73 30.25
CA GLN A 584 26.69 11.22 31.51
C GLN A 584 27.41 10.65 32.73
N ASN A 585 27.68 9.34 32.76
CA ASN A 585 28.46 8.72 33.85
C ASN A 585 29.88 9.31 33.96
N VAL A 586 30.52 9.66 32.84
CA VAL A 586 31.83 10.32 32.83
C VAL A 586 31.73 11.77 33.32
N ILE A 587 30.67 12.51 32.98
CA ILE A 587 30.39 13.84 33.50
C ILE A 587 30.20 13.79 35.02
N ASP A 588 29.33 12.89 35.50
CA ASP A 588 29.02 12.73 36.94
C ASP A 588 30.28 12.35 37.74
N LYS A 589 31.10 11.43 37.22
CA LYS A 589 32.39 11.07 37.85
C LYS A 589 33.45 12.16 37.76
N THR A 590 33.43 13.00 36.72
CA THR A 590 34.31 14.18 36.64
C THR A 590 33.90 15.23 37.67
N ALA A 591 32.60 15.43 37.90
CA ALA A 591 32.09 16.31 38.95
C ALA A 591 32.40 15.79 40.36
N GLU A 592 32.28 14.47 40.60
CA GLU A 592 32.67 13.83 41.87
C GLU A 592 34.18 14.02 42.15
N VAL A 593 35.04 13.82 41.14
CA VAL A 593 36.48 14.07 41.25
C VAL A 593 36.76 15.56 41.51
N ALA A 594 36.11 16.49 40.82
CA ALA A 594 36.29 17.92 41.05
C ALA A 594 35.91 18.34 42.49
N HIS A 595 34.79 17.85 43.02
CA HIS A 595 34.37 18.09 44.40
C HIS A 595 35.34 17.46 45.42
N LEU A 596 35.89 16.28 45.14
CA LEU A 596 36.94 15.66 45.96
C LEU A 596 38.25 16.47 45.93
N THR A 597 38.62 17.04 44.77
CA THR A 597 39.76 17.95 44.65
C THR A 597 39.53 19.24 45.43
N GLU A 598 38.37 19.89 45.33
CA GLU A 598 38.02 21.07 46.14
C GLU A 598 38.03 20.76 47.65
N THR A 599 37.54 19.58 48.04
CA THR A 599 37.58 19.09 49.42
C THR A 599 39.03 18.90 49.91
N LEU A 600 39.92 18.39 49.04
CA LEU A 600 41.34 18.23 49.33
C LEU A 600 42.04 19.60 49.42
N GLU A 601 41.84 20.50 48.45
CA GLU A 601 42.42 21.83 48.41
C GLU A 601 41.99 22.68 49.61
N THR A 602 40.70 22.71 49.94
CA THR A 602 40.23 23.41 51.15
C THR A 602 40.71 22.73 52.43
N GLY A 603 41.02 21.43 52.42
CA GLY A 603 41.72 20.73 53.50
C GLY A 603 43.16 21.18 53.66
N LEU A 604 43.92 21.23 52.56
CA LEU A 604 45.31 21.68 52.51
C LEU A 604 45.44 23.16 52.90
N VAL A 605 44.55 24.03 52.43
CA VAL A 605 44.49 25.45 52.84
C VAL A 605 44.24 25.58 54.34
N LYS A 606 43.38 24.74 54.94
CA LYS A 606 43.16 24.70 56.41
C LYS A 606 44.39 24.19 57.17
N ILE A 607 45.15 23.25 56.61
CA ILE A 607 46.44 22.80 57.18
C ILE A 607 47.45 23.95 57.13
N HIS A 608 47.65 24.56 55.95
CA HIS A 608 48.59 25.67 55.78
C HIS A 608 48.26 26.89 56.66
N HIS A 609 46.97 27.19 56.88
CA HIS A 609 46.56 28.22 57.85
C HIS A 609 46.91 27.85 59.30
N ARG A 610 46.88 26.57 59.68
CA ARG A 610 47.31 26.11 61.01
C ARG A 610 48.83 26.15 61.17
N GLU A 611 49.56 25.77 60.12
CA GLU A 611 51.03 25.86 60.07
C GLU A 611 51.50 27.30 60.17
N LYS A 612 50.93 28.20 59.35
CA LYS A 612 51.20 29.63 59.41
C LYS A 612 50.81 30.24 60.76
N PHE A 613 49.66 29.86 61.34
CA PHE A 613 49.28 30.31 62.68
C PHE A 613 50.26 29.79 63.76
N ALA A 614 50.83 28.60 63.61
CA ALA A 614 51.88 28.09 64.49
C ALA A 614 53.21 28.85 64.28
N GLU A 615 53.56 29.20 63.04
CA GLU A 615 54.75 29.99 62.70
C GLU A 615 54.65 31.45 63.17
N ASP A 616 53.49 32.09 63.04
CA ASP A 616 53.19 33.42 63.59
C ASP A 616 53.28 33.41 65.12
N ASN A 617 52.73 32.38 65.79
CA ASN A 617 52.86 32.22 67.25
C ASN A 617 54.30 31.92 67.69
N ALA A 618 55.05 31.11 66.94
CA ALA A 618 56.47 30.85 67.21
C ALA A 618 57.32 32.11 67.00
N SER A 619 57.03 32.90 65.96
CA SER A 619 57.68 34.19 65.68
C SER A 619 57.36 35.23 66.77
N LYS A 620 56.11 35.25 67.27
CA LYS A 620 55.71 36.06 68.42
C LYS A 620 56.42 35.61 69.69
N ALA A 621 56.44 34.32 70.01
CA ALA A 621 57.18 33.80 71.17
C ALA A 621 58.70 34.12 71.07
N LEU A 622 59.29 34.07 69.87
CA LEU A 622 60.67 34.48 69.62
C LEU A 622 60.88 36.00 69.79
N HIS A 623 59.88 36.82 69.48
CA HIS A 623 59.89 38.25 69.77
C HIS A 623 59.80 38.51 71.28
N ASP A 624 58.86 37.87 71.96
CA ASP A 624 58.65 38.00 73.41
C ASP A 624 59.89 37.53 74.19
N VAL A 625 60.56 36.45 73.76
CA VAL A 625 61.87 36.03 74.28
C VAL A 625 62.95 37.09 74.05
N LYS A 626 62.96 37.79 72.91
CA LYS A 626 63.91 38.89 72.64
C LYS A 626 63.61 40.16 73.46
N VAL A 627 62.34 40.40 73.83
CA VAL A 627 61.95 41.45 74.78
C VAL A 627 62.42 41.08 76.19
N LEU A 628 62.09 39.87 76.65
CA LEU A 628 62.55 39.34 77.93
C LEU A 628 64.08 39.33 78.05
N GLN A 629 64.84 39.06 76.97
CA GLN A 629 66.31 39.16 76.94
C GLN A 629 66.87 40.59 77.02
N ARG A 630 66.06 41.63 76.80
CA ARG A 630 66.40 43.02 77.12
C ARG A 630 66.04 43.34 78.56
N GLU A 631 64.86 42.93 79.01
CA GLU A 631 64.40 43.14 80.39
C GLU A 631 65.32 42.46 81.41
N LEU A 632 65.75 41.21 81.15
CA LEU A 632 66.72 40.50 81.99
C LEU A 632 68.04 41.28 82.14
N ARG A 633 68.41 42.06 81.11
CA ARG A 633 69.65 42.84 81.08
C ARG A 633 69.58 44.05 82.01
N HIS A 634 68.42 44.69 82.13
CA HIS A 634 68.17 45.74 83.13
C HIS A 634 67.85 45.18 84.53
N VAL A 635 67.18 44.03 84.64
CA VAL A 635 66.96 43.36 85.92
C VAL A 635 68.30 42.97 86.58
N SER A 636 69.29 42.58 85.78
CA SER A 636 70.67 42.32 86.25
C SER A 636 71.35 43.54 86.89
N GLU A 637 70.93 44.77 86.58
CA GLU A 637 71.46 46.01 87.17
C GLU A 637 70.71 46.39 88.48
N SER A 638 69.52 45.80 88.71
CA SER A 638 68.69 46.03 89.90
C SER A 638 68.89 45.01 91.03
N LEU A 639 69.47 43.84 90.73
CA LEU A 639 69.50 42.69 91.65
C LEU A 639 70.47 42.85 92.83
N THR A 640 71.46 43.74 92.74
CA THR A 640 72.45 44.04 93.80
C THR A 640 71.88 44.78 95.02
N GLN A 641 70.59 45.16 95.03
CA GLN A 641 69.94 45.83 96.16
C GLN A 641 68.82 45.01 96.84
N ARG A 642 68.53 43.77 96.39
CA ARG A 642 67.38 42.98 96.89
C ARG A 642 67.74 41.81 97.82
N GLU A 643 69.03 41.52 98.00
CA GLU A 643 69.51 40.35 98.76
C GLU A 643 69.31 40.45 100.29
N HIS A 644 68.96 41.60 100.84
CA HIS A 644 68.74 41.78 102.28
C HIS A 644 67.26 41.66 102.73
N ALA A 645 66.31 41.52 101.80
CA ALA A 645 64.88 41.37 102.14
C ALA A 645 64.41 39.90 102.25
N ASN A 646 65.04 38.97 101.50
CA ASN A 646 64.53 37.60 101.36
C ASN A 646 64.80 36.67 102.55
N HIS A 647 65.62 37.06 103.53
CA HIS A 647 65.92 36.18 104.67
C HIS A 647 64.77 36.07 105.68
N ALA A 648 63.90 37.08 105.78
CA ALA A 648 62.74 37.07 106.67
C ALA A 648 61.57 36.23 106.13
N LEU A 649 61.33 36.25 104.81
CA LEU A 649 60.16 35.62 104.20
C LEU A 649 60.19 34.08 104.27
N ASN A 650 61.38 33.48 104.21
CA ASN A 650 61.56 32.02 104.24
C ASN A 650 61.19 31.38 105.60
N GLN A 651 61.17 32.14 106.70
CA GLN A 651 60.70 31.60 107.99
C GLN A 651 59.17 31.47 108.05
N GLN A 652 58.44 32.29 107.30
CA GLN A 652 56.97 32.31 107.30
C GLN A 652 56.38 31.19 106.41
N ILE A 653 57.05 30.88 105.28
CA ILE A 653 56.68 29.78 104.38
C ILE A 653 56.72 28.43 105.11
N GLN A 654 57.73 28.21 105.96
CA GLN A 654 57.93 26.97 106.71
C GLN A 654 56.77 26.63 107.67
N GLN A 655 56.01 27.63 108.14
CA GLN A 655 54.84 27.42 108.99
C GLN A 655 53.61 27.01 108.16
N LEU A 656 53.31 27.74 107.08
CA LEU A 656 52.18 27.47 106.19
C LEU A 656 52.23 26.08 105.53
N THR A 657 53.44 25.56 105.22
CA THR A 657 53.60 24.21 104.67
C THR A 657 53.10 23.09 105.61
N ASN A 658 53.12 23.30 106.93
CA ASN A 658 52.65 22.31 107.89
C ASN A 658 51.12 22.29 108.04
N GLU A 659 50.47 23.47 107.99
CA GLU A 659 49.00 23.57 108.04
C GLU A 659 48.34 23.00 106.78
N LEU A 660 48.94 23.25 105.61
CA LEU A 660 48.45 22.77 104.32
C LEU A 660 48.43 21.23 104.25
N LYS A 661 49.40 20.57 104.91
CA LYS A 661 49.47 19.10 105.00
C LYS A 661 48.33 18.50 105.82
N ILE A 662 47.94 19.13 106.92
CA ILE A 662 46.79 18.72 107.75
C ILE A 662 45.49 18.83 106.94
N LYS A 663 45.32 19.94 106.19
CA LYS A 663 44.16 20.14 105.30
C LYS A 663 44.10 19.13 104.15
N GLN A 664 45.24 18.64 103.67
CA GLN A 664 45.30 17.63 102.61
C GLN A 664 44.84 16.24 103.09
N ASP A 665 45.10 15.89 104.36
CA ASP A 665 44.62 14.62 104.95
C ASP A 665 43.12 14.67 105.30
N GLU A 666 42.60 15.83 105.73
CA GLU A 666 41.15 16.07 105.84
C GLU A 666 40.44 15.88 104.48
N PHE A 667 41.01 16.43 103.41
CA PHE A 667 40.47 16.31 102.05
C PHE A 667 40.42 14.84 101.59
N GLN A 668 41.44 14.03 101.90
CA GLN A 668 41.43 12.59 101.57
C GLN A 668 40.38 11.79 102.36
N GLN A 669 40.07 12.16 103.61
CA GLN A 669 38.92 11.56 104.31
C GLN A 669 37.59 11.96 103.66
N MET A 670 37.45 13.23 103.28
CA MET A 670 36.25 13.74 102.60
C MET A 670 36.04 13.04 101.25
N GLN A 671 37.11 12.82 100.48
CA GLN A 671 37.09 12.11 99.20
C GLN A 671 36.72 10.62 99.35
N LYS A 672 37.17 9.95 100.43
CA LYS A 672 36.73 8.58 100.78
C LYS A 672 35.24 8.53 101.16
N SER A 673 34.73 9.54 101.87
CA SER A 673 33.30 9.67 102.18
C SER A 673 32.46 9.89 100.91
N LEU A 674 32.91 10.80 100.05
CA LEU A 674 32.25 11.11 98.77
C LEU A 674 32.19 9.88 97.86
N ASN A 675 33.28 9.13 97.71
CA ASN A 675 33.30 7.90 96.92
C ASN A 675 32.36 6.82 97.50
N LYS A 676 32.18 6.76 98.82
CA LYS A 676 31.21 5.85 99.46
C LYS A 676 29.76 6.26 99.17
N GLN A 677 29.46 7.56 99.09
CA GLN A 677 28.16 8.05 98.62
C GLN A 677 27.97 7.84 97.10
N LEU A 678 29.04 7.96 96.32
CA LEU A 678 29.04 7.70 94.88
C LEU A 678 28.66 6.23 94.59
N ALA A 679 29.26 5.29 95.32
CA ALA A 679 28.94 3.87 95.21
C ALA A 679 27.46 3.57 95.53
N ILE A 680 26.90 4.19 96.58
CA ILE A 680 25.47 4.05 96.93
C ILE A 680 24.57 4.64 95.82
N LYS A 681 24.96 5.77 95.21
CA LYS A 681 24.25 6.33 94.05
C LYS A 681 24.40 5.46 92.79
N GLN A 682 25.54 4.82 92.59
CA GLN A 682 25.75 3.88 91.48
C GLN A 682 24.93 2.60 91.66
N GLU A 683 24.76 2.09 92.88
CA GLU A 683 23.84 0.97 93.15
C GLU A 683 22.36 1.36 92.96
N GLN A 684 21.99 2.61 93.30
CA GLN A 684 20.67 3.15 93.00
C GLN A 684 20.42 3.34 91.49
N LEU A 685 21.43 3.81 90.74
CA LEU A 685 21.39 3.88 89.28
C LEU A 685 21.29 2.50 88.64
N LEU A 686 22.02 1.50 89.14
CA LEU A 686 21.95 0.13 88.61
C LEU A 686 20.54 -0.47 88.75
N ARG A 687 19.83 -0.15 89.85
CA ARG A 687 18.41 -0.51 90.02
C ARG A 687 17.47 0.32 89.14
N TYR A 688 17.87 1.54 88.76
CA TYR A 688 17.12 2.38 87.82
C TYR A 688 17.25 1.83 86.39
N ASP A 689 18.47 1.47 85.96
CA ASP A 689 18.75 0.86 84.67
C ASP A 689 18.13 -0.53 84.53
N GLN A 690 18.09 -1.34 85.61
CA GLN A 690 17.36 -2.61 85.63
C GLN A 690 15.86 -2.43 85.41
N ASN A 691 15.24 -1.42 86.04
CA ASN A 691 13.83 -1.07 85.79
C ASN A 691 13.63 -0.51 84.37
N LEU A 692 14.56 0.30 83.86
CA LEU A 692 14.50 0.86 82.52
C LEU A 692 14.59 -0.25 81.46
N HIS A 693 15.47 -1.23 81.65
CA HIS A 693 15.59 -2.37 80.75
C HIS A 693 14.37 -3.30 80.82
N GLU A 694 13.73 -3.44 81.98
CA GLU A 694 12.44 -4.15 82.09
C GLU A 694 11.31 -3.42 81.32
N VAL A 695 11.33 -2.07 81.31
CA VAL A 695 10.44 -1.24 80.49
C VAL A 695 10.78 -1.33 78.99
N GLU A 696 12.05 -1.40 78.60
CA GLU A 696 12.45 -1.63 77.20
C GLU A 696 12.05 -3.01 76.69
N ILE A 697 12.19 -4.06 77.50
CA ILE A 697 11.75 -5.42 77.19
C ILE A 697 10.21 -5.43 77.03
N LYS A 698 9.48 -4.81 77.96
CA LYS A 698 8.01 -4.65 77.84
C LYS A 698 7.62 -3.81 76.61
N SER A 699 8.41 -2.80 76.23
CA SER A 699 8.19 -2.00 75.02
C SER A 699 8.49 -2.78 73.72
N LYS A 700 9.45 -3.70 73.73
CA LYS A 700 9.70 -4.62 72.61
C LYS A 700 8.59 -5.65 72.47
N TYR A 701 8.18 -6.32 73.57
CA TYR A 701 7.04 -7.23 73.54
C TYR A 701 5.74 -6.54 73.09
N ALA A 702 5.44 -5.33 73.59
CA ALA A 702 4.28 -4.57 73.12
C ALA A 702 4.35 -4.19 71.62
N LYS A 703 5.55 -3.98 71.06
CA LYS A 703 5.73 -3.74 69.62
C LYS A 703 5.62 -5.02 68.78
N GLU A 704 6.06 -6.16 69.28
CA GLU A 704 5.86 -7.44 68.60
C GLU A 704 4.42 -7.93 68.70
N GLU A 705 3.72 -7.74 69.83
CA GLU A 705 2.27 -7.94 69.93
C GLU A 705 1.51 -7.03 68.96
N CYS A 706 1.88 -5.75 68.84
CA CYS A 706 1.26 -4.83 67.89
C CYS A 706 1.50 -5.28 66.44
N LEU A 707 2.73 -5.70 66.08
CA LEU A 707 3.05 -6.21 64.73
C LEU A 707 2.40 -7.57 64.41
N ILE A 708 2.04 -8.36 65.44
CA ILE A 708 1.24 -9.58 65.30
C ILE A 708 -0.24 -9.21 65.12
N GLN A 709 -0.77 -8.29 65.93
CA GLN A 709 -2.15 -7.80 65.82
C GLN A 709 -2.42 -7.12 64.48
N GLU A 710 -1.49 -6.33 63.93
CA GLU A 710 -1.61 -5.75 62.58
C GLU A 710 -1.69 -6.83 61.49
N LYS A 711 -0.94 -7.94 61.63
CA LYS A 711 -0.99 -9.08 60.70
C LYS A 711 -2.23 -9.95 60.89
N GLU A 712 -2.74 -10.05 62.12
CA GLU A 712 -4.01 -10.69 62.44
C GLU A 712 -5.19 -9.88 61.88
N ILE A 713 -5.17 -8.55 62.02
CA ILE A 713 -6.14 -7.63 61.40
C ILE A 713 -6.07 -7.70 59.87
N ALA A 714 -4.88 -7.76 59.26
CA ALA A 714 -4.74 -7.95 57.82
C ALA A 714 -5.28 -9.31 57.33
N ARG A 715 -5.22 -10.36 58.15
CA ARG A 715 -5.88 -11.65 57.89
C ARG A 715 -7.39 -11.58 58.08
N LEU A 716 -7.87 -10.96 59.15
CA LEU A 716 -9.30 -10.81 59.44
C LEU A 716 -9.99 -9.95 58.38
N ASN A 717 -9.34 -8.90 57.87
CA ASN A 717 -9.87 -8.09 56.76
C ASN A 717 -9.97 -8.92 55.46
N ASN A 718 -8.99 -9.77 55.14
CA ASN A 718 -9.09 -10.71 53.99
C ASN A 718 -10.24 -11.70 54.17
N VAL A 719 -10.40 -12.28 55.37
CA VAL A 719 -11.50 -13.21 55.68
C VAL A 719 -12.86 -12.50 55.65
N GLN A 720 -12.92 -11.23 56.05
CA GLN A 720 -14.12 -10.40 55.96
C GLN A 720 -14.45 -10.07 54.50
N GLU A 721 -13.46 -9.78 53.65
CA GLU A 721 -13.65 -9.55 52.21
C GLU A 721 -14.10 -10.84 51.49
N GLU A 722 -13.54 -12.01 51.83
CA GLU A 722 -14.06 -13.31 51.37
C GLU A 722 -15.50 -13.56 51.84
N GLN A 723 -15.85 -13.20 53.09
CA GLN A 723 -17.21 -13.35 53.59
C GLN A 723 -18.19 -12.36 52.95
N GLU A 724 -17.82 -11.10 52.71
CA GLU A 724 -18.64 -10.15 51.97
C GLU A 724 -18.86 -10.58 50.52
N ASN A 725 -17.84 -11.14 49.87
CA ASN A 725 -17.98 -11.68 48.51
C ASN A 725 -18.85 -12.95 48.49
N ARG A 726 -18.73 -13.84 49.48
CA ARG A 726 -19.68 -14.95 49.67
C ARG A 726 -21.10 -14.48 49.95
N ILE A 727 -21.29 -13.42 50.74
CA ILE A 727 -22.60 -12.82 51.01
C ILE A 727 -23.19 -12.20 49.74
N LYS A 728 -22.40 -11.51 48.91
CA LYS A 728 -22.84 -10.98 47.60
C LYS A 728 -23.27 -12.10 46.64
N ILE A 729 -22.51 -13.21 46.57
CA ILE A 729 -22.87 -14.39 45.77
C ILE A 729 -24.17 -15.03 46.29
N LEU A 730 -24.27 -15.27 47.60
CA LEU A 730 -25.48 -15.82 48.22
C LEU A 730 -26.69 -14.89 48.07
N GLN A 731 -26.49 -13.56 48.08
CA GLN A 731 -27.56 -12.59 47.78
C GLN A 731 -27.99 -12.64 46.32
N GLN A 732 -27.07 -12.81 45.35
CA GLN A 732 -27.43 -13.03 43.95
C GLN A 732 -28.19 -14.34 43.75
N ASP A 733 -27.76 -15.44 44.36
CA ASP A 733 -28.44 -16.74 44.23
C ASP A 733 -29.78 -16.75 44.97
N LEU A 734 -29.91 -16.05 46.10
CA LEU A 734 -31.18 -15.84 46.78
C LEU A 734 -32.11 -14.90 45.97
N LEU A 735 -31.57 -13.96 45.18
CA LEU A 735 -32.35 -13.20 44.20
C LEU A 735 -32.89 -14.11 43.08
N LYS A 736 -32.04 -14.97 42.49
CA LYS A 736 -32.45 -15.96 41.47
C LYS A 736 -33.54 -16.87 42.00
N LEU A 737 -33.38 -17.41 43.21
CA LEU A 737 -34.39 -18.25 43.87
C LEU A 737 -35.69 -17.48 44.17
N GLN A 738 -35.64 -16.17 44.43
CA GLN A 738 -36.83 -15.33 44.54
C GLN A 738 -37.50 -15.04 43.18
N GLU A 739 -36.75 -14.99 42.08
CA GLU A 739 -37.30 -14.89 40.72
C GLU A 739 -37.89 -16.22 40.23
N GLU A 740 -37.27 -17.36 40.56
CA GLU A 740 -37.83 -18.68 40.30
C GLU A 740 -39.09 -18.94 41.14
N ARG A 741 -39.10 -18.53 42.41
CA ARG A 741 -40.30 -18.53 43.27
C ARG A 741 -41.37 -17.48 42.86
N LYS A 742 -41.13 -16.69 41.81
CA LYS A 742 -42.15 -15.85 41.13
C LYS A 742 -42.59 -16.43 39.78
N LYS A 743 -42.01 -17.56 39.35
CA LYS A 743 -42.36 -18.30 38.12
C LYS A 743 -43.09 -19.63 38.43
N ILE A 744 -43.22 -19.97 39.71
CA ILE A 744 -44.08 -21.00 40.29
C ILE A 744 -45.25 -20.29 40.99
#